data_AF-A0A7J2SAX5-F1
#
_entry.id   AF-A0A7J2SAX5-F1
#
_cell.length_a   1.000
_cell.length_b   1.000
_cell.length_c   1.000
_cell.angle_alpha   90.00
_cell.angle_beta   90.00
_cell.angle_gamma   90.00
#
_symmetry.space_group_name_H-M   'P 1'
#
loop_
_entity.id
_entity.type
_entity.pdbx_description
1 polymer ?
#
loop_
_entity_poly.entity_id
_entity_poly.type
_entity_poly.pdbx_seq_one_letter_code
_entity_poly.pdbx_strand_id
1 'polypeptide(L)'
;MGERMVIKKTLSIIFFLILISTSFLSIAYNEKKLDSLYEYHTNYPGSTGDYAWLVSDMQNLNSSYPEIFELYTAQDKFGLPDVVHGSEVYKTWIIRITNESTGFNKPEVLFIGCHHGDEKVSVEAAYYLAEWLAEHYYNDEWIKYLVDHREIYIIPLANPYGWVHHQRYDENGIDMNRDYPYDPSSHIFSTIGARAIHELTKRHLFINTVSWHGGTEMIIYAWGCYAHTSNTESPDDIAFYNQGKYMSQYAGPYSGYYPWGRANDILYPCYGAYEDYAYAMSWDLPNADPNWPTNGCYSLTHCVEISSSKYPPESTLGGRADVYTPGGDEDGYVPKNIRLALLLIDIAQPYIRITNILPDEIYVGENITFEWKVMGALNTTETNILYGTDPNPIKNYTYSTPIQSGGTGWQNVTYYQSINLSQPGDYYFVVRAKVDQDMLQQNNPDPSIPPQSLYVNMRTNDSWNISNYNNTLEGRSEWYSEIIHIYVMSNEVKFNLSFSKGWNLITLPVENNYTASSLYADIPGCNIILSWNASIADFDLYAPGVPNDFVIENGTGYLIGVENDTFLNITGMPIESVNVPLYIGWNMLGWFNSTPTNASSLLNSIPECNIVLKWNNSKEDFDLYAPGVPNNFIIKQGDGFLVAVDEQSIWHG
;
A
#
# COMPACT_ATOMS: atom_id res chain seq x y z
N MET A 1 -26.40 56.16 -21.03
CA MET A 1 -25.23 57.06 -21.00
C MET A 1 -24.77 57.08 -19.55
N GLY A 2 -23.84 56.23 -19.12
CA GLY A 2 -22.40 56.25 -19.44
C GLY A 2 -21.69 56.91 -18.22
N GLU A 3 -20.62 56.41 -17.61
CA GLU A 3 -19.64 55.37 -17.92
C GLU A 3 -19.02 54.86 -16.60
N ARG A 4 -18.50 53.62 -16.65
CA ARG A 4 -17.70 52.96 -15.61
C ARG A 4 -16.26 53.48 -15.61
N MET A 5 -15.70 53.70 -14.44
CA MET A 5 -14.28 54.02 -14.24
C MET A 5 -13.51 52.73 -13.89
N VAL A 6 -12.55 52.36 -14.76
CA VAL A 6 -11.66 51.21 -14.62
C VAL A 6 -10.32 51.71 -14.08
N ILE A 7 -9.84 51.12 -12.98
CA ILE A 7 -8.47 51.31 -12.46
C ILE A 7 -7.66 50.07 -12.83
N LYS A 8 -6.66 50.26 -13.70
CA LYS A 8 -5.62 49.27 -14.03
C LYS A 8 -4.49 49.37 -12.99
N LYS A 9 -4.05 48.23 -12.44
CA LYS A 9 -2.72 48.04 -11.85
C LYS A 9 -2.05 46.82 -12.49
N THR A 10 -0.85 47.06 -12.97
CA THR A 10 0.12 46.14 -13.55
C THR A 10 0.80 45.30 -12.46
N LEU A 11 1.09 44.03 -12.72
CA LEU A 11 2.39 43.39 -12.40
C LEU A 11 2.52 42.04 -13.16
N SER A 12 3.78 41.69 -13.45
CA SER A 12 4.25 40.84 -14.54
C SER A 12 4.22 39.33 -14.29
N ILE A 13 3.95 38.54 -15.33
CA ILE A 13 4.46 37.16 -15.48
C ILE A 13 5.06 37.03 -16.88
N ILE A 14 6.33 36.64 -16.92
CA ILE A 14 7.15 36.40 -18.10
C ILE A 14 6.78 35.03 -18.68
N PHE A 15 6.25 35.00 -19.90
CA PHE A 15 6.15 33.78 -20.71
C PHE A 15 7.37 33.74 -21.65
N PHE A 16 8.28 32.80 -21.43
CA PHE A 16 9.39 32.51 -22.34
C PHE A 16 8.91 31.47 -23.35
N LEU A 17 8.49 31.93 -24.53
CA LEU A 17 8.21 31.08 -25.69
C LEU A 17 9.54 30.84 -26.41
N ILE A 18 10.17 29.70 -26.16
CA ILE A 18 11.24 29.20 -27.03
C ILE A 18 10.58 28.47 -28.19
N LEU A 19 10.58 29.15 -29.35
CA LEU A 19 10.47 28.53 -30.66
C LEU A 19 11.67 27.61 -30.87
N ILE A 20 11.54 26.34 -30.54
CA ILE A 20 12.39 25.29 -31.11
C ILE A 20 11.63 24.74 -32.31
N SER A 21 12.23 24.95 -33.47
CA SER A 21 11.87 24.37 -34.74
C SER A 21 11.49 22.90 -34.59
N THR A 22 10.31 22.56 -35.08
CA THR A 22 9.88 21.21 -35.38
C THR A 22 10.72 20.63 -36.52
N SER A 23 11.99 20.39 -36.26
CA SER A 23 12.67 19.20 -36.75
C SER A 23 12.45 18.15 -35.68
N PHE A 24 11.24 17.58 -35.65
CA PHE A 24 11.11 16.23 -35.18
C PHE A 24 12.07 15.42 -36.06
N LEU A 25 13.22 15.08 -35.49
CA LEU A 25 13.87 13.83 -35.81
C LEU A 25 12.79 12.78 -35.56
N SER A 26 12.07 12.45 -36.63
CA SER A 26 11.67 11.08 -36.88
C SER A 26 12.98 10.29 -36.92
N ILE A 27 13.54 10.00 -35.75
CA ILE A 27 14.05 8.66 -35.55
C ILE A 27 12.82 7.83 -35.86
N ALA A 28 12.89 7.09 -36.96
CA ALA A 28 11.98 6.01 -37.18
C ALA A 28 12.05 5.17 -35.90
N TYR A 29 11.09 5.38 -35.00
CA TYR A 29 10.51 4.28 -34.27
C TYR A 29 9.98 3.41 -35.39
N ASN A 30 10.87 2.56 -35.91
CA ASN A 30 10.41 1.40 -36.62
C ASN A 30 9.45 0.77 -35.63
N GLU A 31 8.16 0.82 -35.94
CA GLU A 31 7.30 -0.31 -35.70
C GLU A 31 7.96 -1.53 -36.41
N LYS A 32 9.10 -1.99 -35.90
CA LYS A 32 9.19 -3.41 -35.61
C LYS A 32 7.97 -3.58 -34.71
N LYS A 33 6.95 -4.27 -35.21
CA LYS A 33 6.31 -5.25 -34.32
C LYS A 33 7.46 -5.80 -33.49
N LEU A 34 7.53 -5.49 -32.19
CA LEU A 34 8.33 -6.34 -31.32
C LEU A 34 7.83 -7.73 -31.70
N ASP A 35 8.72 -8.56 -32.24
CA ASP A 35 8.39 -9.98 -32.31
C ASP A 35 8.01 -10.34 -30.88
N SER A 36 6.78 -10.84 -30.68
CA SER A 36 6.27 -11.08 -29.33
C SER A 36 7.17 -12.07 -28.59
N LEU A 37 7.88 -12.90 -29.35
CA LEU A 37 8.82 -13.92 -28.90
C LEU A 37 10.19 -13.36 -28.53
N TYR A 38 10.84 -14.04 -27.60
CA TYR A 38 12.23 -13.83 -27.22
C TYR A 38 13.17 -14.59 -28.15
N GLU A 39 14.36 -14.05 -28.38
CA GLU A 39 15.37 -14.60 -29.29
C GLU A 39 16.70 -14.79 -28.55
N TYR A 40 17.57 -15.64 -29.07
CA TYR A 40 18.95 -15.68 -28.59
C TYR A 40 19.77 -14.55 -29.20
N HIS A 41 20.63 -13.93 -28.39
CA HIS A 41 21.60 -12.95 -28.89
C HIS A 41 22.69 -13.62 -29.75
N THR A 42 22.38 -13.95 -31.01
CA THR A 42 23.27 -14.60 -31.99
C THR A 42 23.17 -13.98 -33.39
N ASN A 43 24.30 -13.81 -34.10
CA ASN A 43 24.33 -13.04 -35.35
C ASN A 43 24.18 -13.82 -36.65
N TYR A 44 24.29 -15.15 -36.63
CA TYR A 44 24.20 -15.97 -37.83
C TYR A 44 24.00 -17.45 -37.49
N PRO A 45 23.45 -18.25 -38.42
CA PRO A 45 23.34 -19.70 -38.24
C PRO A 45 24.69 -20.34 -37.92
N GLY A 46 24.82 -20.90 -36.71
CA GLY A 46 26.05 -21.50 -36.19
C GLY A 46 26.88 -20.61 -35.24
N SER A 47 26.52 -19.34 -35.07
CA SER A 47 26.95 -18.55 -33.90
C SER A 47 26.24 -19.07 -32.65
N THR A 48 26.91 -19.02 -31.51
CA THR A 48 26.34 -19.44 -30.22
C THR A 48 26.27 -18.30 -29.19
N GLY A 49 26.63 -17.10 -29.63
CA GLY A 49 26.57 -15.85 -28.88
C GLY A 49 27.18 -14.70 -29.68
N ASP A 50 26.51 -13.55 -29.71
CA ASP A 50 27.10 -12.29 -30.14
C ASP A 50 27.20 -11.30 -28.98
N TYR A 51 28.44 -11.10 -28.52
CA TYR A 51 28.76 -10.18 -27.45
C TYR A 51 28.45 -8.72 -27.84
N ALA A 52 28.69 -8.34 -29.09
CA ALA A 52 28.51 -6.96 -29.52
C ALA A 52 27.02 -6.56 -29.56
N TRP A 53 26.15 -7.45 -30.06
CA TRP A 53 24.71 -7.24 -30.04
C TRP A 53 24.15 -7.15 -28.62
N LEU A 54 24.45 -8.12 -27.73
CA LEU A 54 23.97 -8.06 -26.34
C LEU A 54 24.40 -6.76 -25.64
N VAL A 55 25.65 -6.32 -25.83
CA VAL A 55 26.13 -5.05 -25.28
C VAL A 55 25.39 -3.85 -25.87
N SER A 56 25.14 -3.86 -27.18
CA SER A 56 24.36 -2.80 -27.84
C SER A 56 22.94 -2.71 -27.28
N ASP A 57 22.29 -3.83 -27.02
CA ASP A 57 20.92 -3.86 -26.50
C ASP A 57 20.84 -3.37 -25.06
N MET A 58 21.79 -3.76 -24.19
CA MET A 58 21.91 -3.18 -22.85
C MET A 58 22.17 -1.66 -22.89
N GLN A 59 23.01 -1.18 -23.82
CA GLN A 59 23.27 0.26 -23.98
C GLN A 59 22.03 1.02 -24.49
N ASN A 60 21.22 0.39 -25.34
CA ASN A 60 19.97 0.94 -25.81
C ASN A 60 18.96 1.08 -24.66
N LEU A 61 18.82 0.07 -23.80
CA LEU A 61 17.99 0.14 -22.59
C LEU A 61 18.46 1.28 -21.67
N ASN A 62 19.76 1.33 -21.36
CA ASN A 62 20.33 2.40 -20.53
C ASN A 62 20.10 3.81 -21.10
N SER A 63 20.13 3.95 -22.42
CA SER A 63 19.88 5.24 -23.08
C SER A 63 18.38 5.61 -23.13
N SER A 64 17.50 4.61 -23.12
CA SER A 64 16.05 4.79 -23.21
C SER A 64 15.39 5.02 -21.85
N TYR A 65 15.99 4.48 -20.78
CA TYR A 65 15.48 4.54 -19.41
C TYR A 65 16.54 5.09 -18.41
N PRO A 66 17.20 6.23 -18.70
CA PRO A 66 18.34 6.72 -17.92
C PRO A 66 18.01 7.11 -16.48
N GLU A 67 16.74 7.31 -16.15
CA GLU A 67 16.25 7.65 -14.80
C GLU A 67 16.13 6.46 -13.86
N ILE A 68 16.07 5.23 -14.40
CA ILE A 68 15.98 4.01 -13.58
C ILE A 68 17.06 2.98 -13.90
N PHE A 69 17.76 3.09 -15.03
CA PHE A 69 18.68 2.08 -15.54
C PHE A 69 20.12 2.63 -15.57
N GLU A 70 21.03 1.96 -14.87
CA GLU A 70 22.45 2.26 -14.87
C GLU A 70 23.24 1.04 -15.38
N LEU A 71 24.09 1.27 -16.38
CA LEU A 71 24.94 0.25 -16.99
C LEU A 71 26.42 0.60 -16.83
N TYR A 72 27.19 -0.31 -16.25
CA TYR A 72 28.65 -0.16 -16.10
C TYR A 72 29.37 -1.49 -16.22
N THR A 73 30.71 -1.44 -16.30
CA THR A 73 31.54 -2.65 -16.34
C THR A 73 32.25 -2.87 -15.00
N ALA A 74 32.40 -4.14 -14.61
CA ALA A 74 33.17 -4.49 -13.42
C ALA A 74 34.65 -4.07 -13.54
N GLN A 75 35.18 -4.09 -14.77
CA GLN A 75 36.53 -3.63 -15.08
C GLN A 75 36.73 -2.16 -14.71
N ASP A 76 35.85 -1.29 -15.21
CA ASP A 76 35.96 0.15 -14.94
C ASP A 76 35.61 0.49 -13.48
N LYS A 77 34.61 -0.19 -12.90
CA LYS A 77 34.14 0.07 -11.53
C LYS A 77 35.09 -0.42 -10.45
N PHE A 78 35.70 -1.60 -10.64
CA PHE A 78 36.50 -2.28 -9.62
C PHE A 78 37.99 -2.41 -9.97
N GLY A 79 38.41 -1.92 -11.14
CA GLY A 79 39.80 -2.01 -11.59
C GLY A 79 40.22 -3.43 -11.96
N LEU A 80 39.28 -4.25 -12.44
CA LEU A 80 39.57 -5.61 -12.92
C LEU A 80 40.15 -5.56 -14.35
N PRO A 81 40.99 -6.54 -14.74
CA PRO A 81 41.45 -6.63 -16.12
C PRO A 81 40.30 -7.05 -17.05
N ASP A 82 40.41 -6.66 -18.32
CA ASP A 82 39.56 -7.20 -19.37
C ASP A 82 39.86 -8.70 -19.57
N VAL A 83 38.86 -9.45 -20.04
CA VAL A 83 39.05 -10.83 -20.51
C VAL A 83 39.59 -10.77 -21.94
N VAL A 84 40.79 -11.28 -22.17
CA VAL A 84 41.49 -11.16 -23.46
C VAL A 84 41.84 -12.53 -24.01
N HIS A 85 41.39 -12.83 -25.24
CA HIS A 85 41.77 -14.04 -25.97
C HIS A 85 42.11 -13.72 -27.44
N GLY A 86 43.39 -13.79 -27.80
CA GLY A 86 43.84 -13.40 -29.14
C GLY A 86 43.55 -11.92 -29.41
N SER A 87 42.69 -11.63 -30.39
CA SER A 87 42.23 -10.27 -30.70
C SER A 87 40.90 -9.88 -30.04
N GLU A 88 40.27 -10.81 -29.32
CA GLU A 88 38.99 -10.61 -28.68
C GLU A 88 39.18 -10.04 -27.27
N VAL A 89 38.32 -9.09 -26.90
CA VAL A 89 38.34 -8.41 -25.60
C VAL A 89 36.91 -8.33 -25.10
N TYR A 90 36.68 -8.88 -23.90
CA TYR A 90 35.38 -8.91 -23.25
C TYR A 90 35.43 -8.25 -21.87
N LYS A 91 34.31 -7.63 -21.51
CA LYS A 91 34.04 -7.06 -20.19
C LYS A 91 32.82 -7.71 -19.55
N THR A 92 32.79 -7.70 -18.23
CA THR A 92 31.63 -8.14 -17.44
C THR A 92 30.75 -6.93 -17.16
N TRP A 93 29.56 -6.90 -17.75
CA TRP A 93 28.61 -5.81 -17.59
C TRP A 93 27.70 -6.05 -16.39
N ILE A 94 27.44 -4.98 -15.64
CA ILE A 94 26.54 -4.96 -14.50
C ILE A 94 25.46 -3.92 -14.79
N ILE A 95 24.21 -4.36 -14.66
CA ILE A 95 23.01 -3.54 -14.74
C ILE A 95 22.54 -3.27 -13.32
N ARG A 96 22.20 -2.02 -13.00
CA ARG A 96 21.47 -1.63 -11.79
C ARG A 96 20.17 -0.97 -12.21
N ILE A 97 19.04 -1.47 -11.71
CA ILE A 97 17.71 -0.92 -11.94
C ILE A 97 17.11 -0.45 -10.61
N THR A 98 16.88 0.85 -10.50
CA THR A 98 16.20 1.49 -9.35
C THR A 98 15.82 2.93 -9.68
N ASN A 99 14.73 3.43 -9.11
CA ASN A 99 14.41 4.86 -9.17
C ASN A 99 15.04 5.63 -8.00
N GLU A 100 16.18 6.29 -8.17
CA GLU A 100 16.84 7.02 -7.07
C GLU A 100 16.02 8.19 -6.49
N SER A 101 15.00 8.69 -7.21
CA SER A 101 14.17 9.81 -6.73
C SER A 101 13.26 9.44 -5.54
N THR A 102 13.04 8.14 -5.29
CA THR A 102 12.26 7.66 -4.13
C THR A 102 13.13 7.38 -2.90
N GLY A 103 14.43 7.72 -2.96
CA GLY A 103 15.37 7.59 -1.85
C GLY A 103 16.46 6.54 -2.11
N PHE A 104 17.37 6.43 -1.13
CA PHE A 104 18.49 5.48 -1.12
C PHE A 104 18.30 4.44 -0.02
N ASN A 105 19.19 3.45 0.07
CA ASN A 105 19.16 2.36 1.06
C ASN A 105 17.95 1.43 0.90
N LYS A 106 17.68 1.03 -0.34
CA LYS A 106 16.59 0.09 -0.63
C LYS A 106 17.08 -1.36 -0.49
N PRO A 107 16.18 -2.30 -0.19
CA PRO A 107 16.45 -3.74 -0.26
C PRO A 107 17.10 -4.13 -1.60
N GLU A 108 18.27 -4.78 -1.54
CA GLU A 108 19.04 -5.16 -2.73
C GLU A 108 18.83 -6.63 -3.10
N VAL A 109 18.74 -6.91 -4.40
CA VAL A 109 18.68 -8.28 -4.94
C VAL A 109 19.63 -8.42 -6.15
N LEU A 110 20.10 -9.64 -6.40
CA LEU A 110 21.07 -9.92 -7.46
C LEU A 110 20.62 -11.09 -8.35
N PHE A 111 20.75 -10.92 -9.66
CA PHE A 111 20.50 -11.96 -10.67
C PHE A 111 21.72 -12.13 -11.56
N ILE A 112 22.19 -13.35 -11.72
CA ILE A 112 23.40 -13.65 -12.48
C ILE A 112 23.07 -14.70 -13.55
N GLY A 113 23.49 -14.42 -14.78
CA GLY A 113 23.49 -15.37 -15.88
C GLY A 113 24.91 -15.78 -16.26
N CYS A 114 25.00 -16.98 -16.82
CA CYS A 114 26.18 -17.47 -17.52
C CYS A 114 27.43 -17.57 -16.65
N HIS A 115 27.31 -18.24 -15.51
CA HIS A 115 28.51 -18.77 -14.86
C HIS A 115 29.24 -19.77 -15.77
N HIS A 116 28.45 -20.58 -16.48
CA HIS A 116 28.95 -21.48 -17.53
C HIS A 116 28.58 -20.93 -18.91
N GLY A 117 29.56 -20.82 -19.80
CA GLY A 117 29.38 -20.21 -21.11
C GLY A 117 28.47 -20.98 -22.08
N ASP A 118 28.40 -22.30 -21.94
CA ASP A 118 27.57 -23.17 -22.79
C ASP A 118 26.08 -23.17 -22.39
N GLU A 119 25.73 -22.57 -21.25
CA GLU A 119 24.37 -22.52 -20.68
C GLU A 119 23.62 -21.26 -21.13
N LYS A 120 23.20 -21.25 -22.40
CA LYS A 120 22.77 -20.06 -23.14
C LYS A 120 21.53 -19.38 -22.59
N VAL A 121 20.54 -20.16 -22.17
CA VAL A 121 19.26 -19.64 -21.70
C VAL A 121 19.42 -18.77 -20.43
N SER A 122 20.48 -18.98 -19.65
CA SER A 122 20.76 -18.18 -18.45
C SER A 122 21.06 -16.71 -18.76
N VAL A 123 21.72 -16.44 -19.90
CA VAL A 123 21.99 -15.08 -20.38
C VAL A 123 20.68 -14.39 -20.71
N GLU A 124 19.83 -15.08 -21.47
CA GLU A 124 18.57 -14.52 -21.95
C GLU A 124 17.58 -14.26 -20.81
N ALA A 125 17.49 -15.16 -19.83
CA ALA A 125 16.67 -14.94 -18.65
C ALA A 125 17.10 -13.67 -17.88
N ALA A 126 18.40 -13.45 -17.72
CA ALA A 126 18.92 -12.28 -17.03
C ALA A 126 18.73 -10.99 -17.84
N TYR A 127 19.06 -10.99 -19.13
CA TYR A 127 18.86 -9.82 -19.98
C TYR A 127 17.37 -9.45 -20.11
N TYR A 128 16.49 -10.41 -20.39
CA TYR A 128 15.06 -10.12 -20.57
C TYR A 128 14.35 -9.76 -19.27
N LEU A 129 14.87 -10.14 -18.09
CA LEU A 129 14.43 -9.55 -16.83
C LEU A 129 14.71 -8.04 -16.80
N ALA A 130 15.93 -7.63 -17.18
CA ALA A 130 16.31 -6.22 -17.20
C ALA A 130 15.45 -5.42 -18.20
N GLU A 131 15.23 -5.96 -19.39
CA GLU A 131 14.33 -5.40 -20.39
C GLU A 131 12.91 -5.25 -19.83
N TRP A 132 12.35 -6.33 -19.27
CA TRP A 132 10.98 -6.33 -18.74
C TRP A 132 10.77 -5.25 -17.68
N LEU A 133 11.68 -5.16 -16.71
CA LEU A 133 11.63 -4.16 -15.64
C LEU A 133 11.68 -2.73 -16.19
N ALA A 134 12.54 -2.46 -17.17
CA ALA A 134 12.69 -1.15 -17.77
C ALA A 134 11.46 -0.74 -18.59
N GLU A 135 10.99 -1.62 -19.49
CA GLU A 135 9.89 -1.31 -20.39
C GLU A 135 8.53 -1.17 -19.68
N HIS A 136 8.34 -1.87 -18.56
CA HIS A 136 7.06 -1.87 -17.83
C HIS A 136 7.01 -0.85 -16.69
N TYR A 137 8.11 -0.18 -16.35
CA TYR A 137 8.18 0.76 -15.22
C TYR A 137 7.09 1.85 -15.24
N TYR A 138 6.74 2.37 -16.41
CA TYR A 138 5.79 3.48 -16.54
C TYR A 138 4.32 3.05 -16.63
N ASN A 139 4.06 1.77 -16.92
CA ASN A 139 2.73 1.31 -17.31
C ASN A 139 2.20 0.14 -16.44
N ASP A 140 3.05 -0.48 -15.62
CA ASP A 140 2.67 -1.51 -14.67
C ASP A 140 2.93 -1.01 -13.24
N GLU A 141 1.86 -0.82 -12.46
CA GLU A 141 1.94 -0.30 -11.09
C GLU A 141 2.77 -1.18 -10.14
N TRP A 142 2.77 -2.50 -10.35
CA TRP A 142 3.54 -3.40 -9.49
C TRP A 142 5.01 -3.34 -9.85
N ILE A 143 5.37 -3.38 -11.15
CA ILE A 143 6.77 -3.19 -11.58
C ILE A 143 7.29 -1.83 -11.14
N LYS A 144 6.48 -0.78 -11.28
CA LYS A 144 6.80 0.54 -10.75
C LYS A 144 7.11 0.49 -9.26
N TYR A 145 6.25 -0.15 -8.47
CA TYR A 145 6.47 -0.29 -7.03
C TYR A 145 7.80 -1.01 -6.74
N LEU A 146 8.10 -2.11 -7.44
CA LEU A 146 9.35 -2.85 -7.25
C LEU A 146 10.57 -1.97 -7.55
N VAL A 147 10.63 -1.30 -8.70
CA VAL A 147 11.76 -0.43 -9.08
C VAL A 147 11.86 0.82 -8.17
N ASP A 148 10.73 1.34 -7.71
CA ASP A 148 10.70 2.46 -6.76
C ASP A 148 11.21 2.05 -5.36
N HIS A 149 11.10 0.79 -4.95
CA HIS A 149 11.38 0.36 -3.58
C HIS A 149 12.47 -0.73 -3.46
N ARG A 150 13.14 -1.08 -4.54
CA ARG A 150 14.24 -2.06 -4.57
C ARG A 150 15.45 -1.50 -5.33
N GLU A 151 16.60 -2.09 -5.07
CA GLU A 151 17.78 -1.97 -5.92
C GLU A 151 18.09 -3.33 -6.54
N ILE A 152 17.90 -3.42 -7.86
CA ILE A 152 17.96 -4.69 -8.59
C ILE A 152 19.25 -4.70 -9.40
N TYR A 153 20.15 -5.63 -9.09
CA TYR A 153 21.39 -5.83 -9.81
C TYR A 153 21.31 -7.05 -10.70
N ILE A 154 21.78 -6.93 -11.94
CA ILE A 154 21.75 -8.01 -12.92
C ILE A 154 23.10 -8.09 -13.62
N ILE A 155 23.67 -9.30 -13.70
CA ILE A 155 24.87 -9.62 -14.48
C ILE A 155 24.44 -10.62 -15.55
N PRO A 156 24.09 -10.19 -16.78
CA PRO A 156 23.60 -11.12 -17.79
C PRO A 156 24.64 -12.14 -18.26
N LEU A 157 25.92 -11.73 -18.31
CA LEU A 157 26.98 -12.49 -18.94
C LEU A 157 28.25 -12.49 -18.08
N ALA A 158 28.32 -13.38 -17.09
CA ALA A 158 29.47 -13.47 -16.20
C ALA A 158 30.71 -14.10 -16.86
N ASN A 159 30.53 -15.10 -17.74
CA ASN A 159 31.59 -15.74 -18.53
C ASN A 159 31.45 -15.44 -20.04
N PRO A 160 31.83 -14.23 -20.49
CA PRO A 160 31.65 -13.82 -21.88
C PRO A 160 32.47 -14.64 -22.87
N TYR A 161 33.70 -15.02 -22.54
CA TYR A 161 34.53 -15.87 -23.41
C TYR A 161 33.87 -17.24 -23.62
N GLY A 162 33.51 -17.94 -22.53
CA GLY A 162 32.90 -19.25 -22.65
C GLY A 162 31.60 -19.20 -23.45
N TRP A 163 30.83 -18.11 -23.32
CA TRP A 163 29.62 -17.94 -24.10
C TRP A 163 29.89 -17.76 -25.59
N VAL A 164 30.76 -16.84 -25.99
CA VAL A 164 31.06 -16.67 -27.43
C VAL A 164 31.62 -17.96 -28.05
N HIS A 165 32.42 -18.72 -27.30
CA HIS A 165 33.09 -19.94 -27.77
C HIS A 165 32.34 -21.26 -27.50
N HIS A 166 31.07 -21.19 -27.09
CA HIS A 166 30.25 -22.37 -26.80
C HIS A 166 30.89 -23.39 -25.84
N GLN A 167 31.50 -22.92 -24.76
CA GLN A 167 32.11 -23.79 -23.77
C GLN A 167 31.75 -23.38 -22.34
N ARG A 168 31.78 -24.37 -21.44
CA ARG A 168 31.51 -24.17 -20.02
C ARG A 168 32.48 -23.20 -19.35
N TYR A 169 33.77 -23.38 -19.62
CA TYR A 169 34.88 -22.79 -18.88
C TYR A 169 35.26 -21.37 -19.37
N ASP A 170 36.09 -20.66 -18.61
CA ASP A 170 36.69 -19.39 -19.03
C ASP A 170 37.79 -19.59 -20.11
N GLU A 171 38.49 -18.53 -20.49
CA GLU A 171 39.59 -18.55 -21.46
C GLU A 171 40.81 -19.36 -21.03
N ASN A 172 40.91 -19.69 -19.74
CA ASN A 172 41.99 -20.46 -19.14
C ASN A 172 41.58 -21.92 -18.84
N GLY A 173 40.35 -22.31 -19.17
CA GLY A 173 39.83 -23.66 -18.91
C GLY A 173 39.38 -23.89 -17.46
N ILE A 174 39.10 -22.82 -16.71
CA ILE A 174 38.67 -22.87 -15.30
C ILE A 174 37.14 -22.82 -15.23
N ASP A 175 36.57 -23.66 -14.35
CA ASP A 175 35.13 -23.62 -14.06
C ASP A 175 34.88 -22.49 -13.05
N MET A 176 34.22 -21.44 -13.52
CA MET A 176 33.97 -20.26 -12.70
C MET A 176 33.09 -20.56 -11.48
N ASN A 177 32.17 -21.54 -11.55
CA ASN A 177 31.37 -21.95 -10.38
C ASN A 177 32.09 -22.99 -9.51
N ARG A 178 33.43 -23.04 -9.57
CA ARG A 178 34.32 -23.79 -8.65
C ARG A 178 35.44 -22.91 -8.08
N ASP A 179 35.38 -21.60 -8.35
CA ASP A 179 36.48 -20.65 -8.16
C ASP A 179 36.24 -19.70 -6.97
N TYR A 180 35.20 -19.92 -6.17
CA TYR A 180 34.88 -19.09 -5.00
C TYR A 180 35.58 -19.60 -3.71
N PRO A 181 35.95 -18.71 -2.77
CA PRO A 181 36.76 -19.02 -1.59
C PRO A 181 35.98 -19.68 -0.43
N TYR A 182 34.92 -20.43 -0.70
CA TYR A 182 34.13 -21.14 0.31
C TYR A 182 34.10 -22.64 -0.01
N ASP A 183 34.49 -23.48 0.96
CA ASP A 183 34.86 -24.87 0.72
C ASP A 183 35.70 -24.97 -0.57
N PRO A 184 36.83 -24.22 -0.64
CA PRO A 184 37.42 -23.84 -1.91
C PRO A 184 37.99 -25.04 -2.66
N SER A 185 38.01 -24.91 -3.99
CA SER A 185 38.72 -25.86 -4.86
C SER A 185 40.22 -25.56 -4.89
N SER A 186 40.94 -26.08 -5.89
CA SER A 186 42.36 -25.79 -6.10
C SER A 186 42.67 -24.40 -6.68
N HIS A 187 41.65 -23.65 -7.11
CA HIS A 187 41.77 -22.33 -7.71
C HIS A 187 40.78 -21.38 -7.03
N ILE A 188 41.22 -20.17 -6.67
CA ILE A 188 40.39 -19.16 -6.01
C ILE A 188 40.52 -17.87 -6.80
N PHE A 189 39.38 -17.31 -7.21
CA PHE A 189 39.26 -16.08 -7.97
C PHE A 189 40.27 -15.97 -9.12
N SER A 190 40.50 -17.09 -9.80
CA SER A 190 41.36 -17.18 -10.97
C SER A 190 40.66 -16.64 -12.22
N THR A 191 39.33 -16.74 -12.27
CA THR A 191 38.50 -16.20 -13.34
C THR A 191 38.15 -14.73 -13.09
N ILE A 192 38.12 -13.93 -14.16
CA ILE A 192 37.75 -12.50 -14.05
C ILE A 192 36.27 -12.33 -13.71
N GLY A 193 35.39 -13.21 -14.20
CA GLY A 193 33.97 -13.17 -13.89
C GLY A 193 33.66 -13.44 -12.42
N ALA A 194 34.29 -14.43 -11.78
CA ALA A 194 34.09 -14.68 -10.35
C ALA A 194 34.59 -13.50 -9.50
N ARG A 195 35.70 -12.88 -9.91
CA ARG A 195 36.20 -11.64 -9.29
C ARG A 195 35.19 -10.49 -9.44
N ALA A 196 34.59 -10.32 -10.62
CA ALA A 196 33.57 -9.29 -10.84
C ALA A 196 32.35 -9.48 -9.93
N ILE A 197 31.84 -10.72 -9.84
CA ILE A 197 30.74 -11.07 -8.94
C ILE A 197 31.15 -10.85 -7.48
N HIS A 198 32.34 -11.31 -7.07
CA HIS A 198 32.87 -11.10 -5.72
C HIS A 198 32.96 -9.63 -5.34
N GLU A 199 33.51 -8.78 -6.21
CA GLU A 199 33.63 -7.35 -5.95
C GLU A 199 32.25 -6.68 -5.79
N LEU A 200 31.23 -7.17 -6.48
CA LEU A 200 29.85 -6.75 -6.26
C LEU A 200 29.32 -7.31 -4.92
N THR A 201 29.25 -8.62 -4.74
CA THR A 201 28.72 -9.28 -3.53
C THR A 201 29.36 -8.75 -2.24
N LYS A 202 30.68 -8.54 -2.21
CA LYS A 202 31.36 -8.08 -0.99
C LYS A 202 31.03 -6.64 -0.59
N ARG A 203 30.50 -5.82 -1.50
CA ARG A 203 30.17 -4.40 -1.26
C ARG A 203 28.70 -4.15 -0.97
N HIS A 204 27.87 -5.14 -1.22
CA HIS A 204 26.42 -5.04 -1.13
C HIS A 204 25.88 -5.95 -0.03
N LEU A 205 24.59 -5.81 0.25
CA LEU A 205 23.84 -6.64 1.20
C LEU A 205 22.64 -7.25 0.47
N PHE A 206 22.94 -8.14 -0.48
CA PHE A 206 21.92 -8.81 -1.29
C PHE A 206 21.08 -9.75 -0.45
N ILE A 207 19.78 -9.52 -0.45
CA ILE A 207 18.82 -10.23 0.39
C ILE A 207 18.50 -11.59 -0.21
N ASN A 208 18.21 -11.57 -1.51
CA ASN A 208 17.96 -12.72 -2.35
C ASN A 208 18.89 -12.65 -3.56
N THR A 209 19.41 -13.80 -3.97
CA THR A 209 20.20 -13.92 -5.20
C THR A 209 19.77 -15.13 -6.01
N VAL A 210 19.75 -14.98 -7.34
CA VAL A 210 19.62 -16.10 -8.28
C VAL A 210 20.85 -16.18 -9.16
N SER A 211 21.38 -17.39 -9.29
CA SER A 211 22.36 -17.77 -10.32
C SER A 211 21.67 -18.72 -11.30
N TRP A 212 21.49 -18.29 -12.55
CA TRP A 212 20.84 -19.09 -13.57
C TRP A 212 21.84 -19.98 -14.31
N HIS A 213 21.42 -21.22 -14.52
CA HIS A 213 22.18 -22.30 -15.13
C HIS A 213 21.33 -23.07 -16.15
N GLY A 214 21.95 -24.04 -16.83
CA GLY A 214 21.27 -24.96 -17.73
C GLY A 214 21.94 -26.33 -17.85
N GLY A 215 21.19 -27.32 -18.32
CA GLY A 215 21.60 -28.73 -18.40
C GLY A 215 20.78 -29.67 -17.52
N THR A 216 19.91 -29.12 -16.67
CA THR A 216 18.86 -29.82 -15.92
C THR A 216 17.74 -28.83 -15.56
N GLU A 217 16.73 -29.25 -14.80
CA GLU A 217 15.59 -28.40 -14.40
C GLU A 217 15.28 -28.53 -12.92
N MET A 218 15.63 -27.51 -12.13
CA MET A 218 15.41 -27.46 -10.67
C MET A 218 15.78 -26.10 -10.06
N ILE A 219 15.30 -25.86 -8.85
CA ILE A 219 15.73 -24.77 -7.96
C ILE A 219 16.50 -25.40 -6.81
N ILE A 220 17.80 -25.14 -6.73
CA ILE A 220 18.65 -25.66 -5.65
C ILE A 220 19.17 -24.55 -4.76
N TYR A 221 19.43 -24.91 -3.51
CA TYR A 221 19.93 -24.00 -2.48
C TYR A 221 20.85 -24.73 -1.51
N ALA A 222 21.42 -23.98 -0.56
CA ALA A 222 22.38 -24.50 0.39
C ALA A 222 21.83 -25.66 1.26
N TRP A 223 22.61 -26.69 1.55
CA TRP A 223 24.02 -26.82 1.20
C TRP A 223 24.26 -27.51 -0.14
N GLY A 224 25.23 -27.00 -0.90
CA GLY A 224 25.79 -27.63 -2.11
C GLY A 224 27.29 -27.99 -2.01
N CYS A 225 27.91 -27.76 -0.85
CA CYS A 225 29.33 -27.98 -0.62
C CYS A 225 29.63 -29.36 0.02
N TYR A 226 30.89 -29.78 -0.01
CA TYR A 226 31.33 -31.03 0.65
C TYR A 226 31.36 -30.92 2.17
N ALA A 227 31.62 -29.72 2.71
CA ALA A 227 31.68 -29.46 4.15
C ALA A 227 30.39 -29.86 4.90
N HIS A 228 29.23 -29.74 4.26
CA HIS A 228 27.91 -30.00 4.85
C HIS A 228 27.17 -31.17 4.18
N THR A 229 27.88 -32.29 3.98
CA THR A 229 27.30 -33.53 3.40
C THR A 229 26.78 -34.51 4.45
N SER A 230 27.27 -34.45 5.69
CA SER A 230 26.76 -35.28 6.80
C SER A 230 25.40 -34.81 7.32
N ASN A 231 25.12 -33.52 7.19
CA ASN A 231 23.84 -32.90 7.48
C ASN A 231 23.66 -31.72 6.52
N THR A 232 22.61 -31.78 5.70
CA THR A 232 22.40 -30.82 4.61
C THR A 232 21.47 -29.66 5.01
N GLU A 233 20.88 -29.69 6.21
CA GLU A 233 20.05 -28.60 6.74
C GLU A 233 20.92 -27.42 7.16
N SER A 234 20.78 -26.27 6.51
CA SER A 234 21.48 -25.04 6.90
C SER A 234 20.76 -24.30 8.05
N PRO A 235 21.39 -23.31 8.70
CA PRO A 235 20.73 -22.45 9.70
C PRO A 235 19.48 -21.70 9.21
N ASP A 236 19.31 -21.55 7.90
CA ASP A 236 18.17 -20.90 7.24
C ASP A 236 17.37 -21.89 6.36
N ASP A 237 17.46 -23.21 6.59
CA ASP A 237 16.87 -24.24 5.73
C ASP A 237 15.36 -24.07 5.51
N ILE A 238 14.60 -23.73 6.55
CA ILE A 238 13.16 -23.43 6.41
C ILE A 238 12.90 -22.23 5.51
N ALA A 239 13.74 -21.20 5.57
CA ALA A 239 13.60 -20.01 4.71
C ALA A 239 13.88 -20.37 3.24
N PHE A 240 14.97 -21.10 2.99
CA PHE A 240 15.29 -21.63 1.67
C PHE A 240 14.19 -22.55 1.12
N TYR A 241 13.72 -23.50 1.93
CA TYR A 241 12.66 -24.42 1.55
C TYR A 241 11.38 -23.67 1.14
N ASN A 242 10.97 -22.68 1.94
CA ASN A 242 9.81 -21.86 1.64
C ASN A 242 10.01 -21.03 0.37
N GLN A 243 11.18 -20.39 0.18
CA GLN A 243 11.49 -19.66 -1.06
C GLN A 243 11.46 -20.60 -2.27
N GLY A 244 12.18 -21.73 -2.24
CA GLY A 244 12.20 -22.69 -3.35
C GLY A 244 10.80 -23.22 -3.73
N LYS A 245 9.97 -23.55 -2.72
CA LYS A 245 8.58 -23.95 -2.92
C LYS A 245 7.77 -22.87 -3.64
N TYR A 246 7.81 -21.64 -3.14
CA TYR A 246 6.97 -20.57 -3.67
C TYR A 246 7.52 -19.97 -4.96
N MET A 247 8.84 -19.98 -5.17
CA MET A 247 9.47 -19.72 -6.46
C MET A 247 8.96 -20.70 -7.51
N SER A 248 8.96 -22.00 -7.22
CA SER A 248 8.43 -23.02 -8.15
C SER A 248 6.95 -22.79 -8.45
N GLN A 249 6.13 -22.55 -7.41
CA GLN A 249 4.69 -22.33 -7.55
C GLN A 249 4.33 -21.06 -8.33
N TYR A 250 4.96 -19.92 -7.99
CA TYR A 250 4.68 -18.64 -8.61
C TYR A 250 5.23 -18.56 -10.04
N ALA A 251 6.40 -19.16 -10.27
CA ALA A 251 6.96 -19.28 -11.61
C ALA A 251 6.02 -20.06 -12.53
N GLY A 252 5.39 -21.15 -12.08
CA GLY A 252 4.37 -21.87 -12.87
C GLY A 252 4.81 -22.27 -14.29
N PRO A 253 3.97 -22.88 -15.15
CA PRO A 253 4.49 -23.91 -16.03
C PRO A 253 4.92 -23.46 -17.44
N TYR A 254 6.20 -23.68 -17.77
CA TYR A 254 6.60 -24.18 -19.11
C TYR A 254 7.56 -25.37 -18.93
N SER A 255 7.23 -26.64 -19.15
CA SER A 255 5.95 -27.35 -18.99
C SER A 255 6.01 -28.20 -17.70
N GLY A 256 5.91 -27.54 -16.55
CA GLY A 256 5.95 -28.17 -15.23
C GLY A 256 6.52 -27.26 -14.16
N TYR A 257 6.36 -27.67 -12.90
CA TYR A 257 6.96 -27.02 -11.75
C TYR A 257 8.42 -27.46 -11.62
N TYR A 258 9.31 -26.53 -11.30
CA TYR A 258 10.68 -26.93 -10.96
C TYR A 258 10.65 -27.80 -9.70
N PRO A 259 11.33 -28.94 -9.65
CA PRO A 259 11.74 -29.55 -8.40
C PRO A 259 12.58 -28.55 -7.59
N TRP A 260 12.48 -28.59 -6.27
CA TRP A 260 13.33 -27.76 -5.42
C TRP A 260 13.85 -28.55 -4.23
N GLY A 261 15.01 -28.14 -3.72
CA GLY A 261 15.62 -28.76 -2.56
C GLY A 261 17.07 -28.36 -2.37
N ARG A 262 17.67 -28.88 -1.30
CA ARG A 262 19.10 -28.72 -1.00
C ARG A 262 19.92 -29.34 -2.13
N ALA A 263 20.95 -28.63 -2.60
CA ALA A 263 21.78 -29.10 -3.70
C ALA A 263 22.42 -30.47 -3.41
N ASN A 264 22.85 -30.72 -2.17
CA ASN A 264 23.39 -32.01 -1.74
C ASN A 264 22.38 -33.17 -1.75
N ASP A 265 21.08 -32.89 -1.67
CA ASP A 265 20.03 -33.92 -1.65
C ASP A 265 19.55 -34.30 -3.06
N ILE A 266 19.44 -33.32 -3.96
CA ILE A 266 18.78 -33.49 -5.27
C ILE A 266 19.69 -33.28 -6.48
N LEU A 267 20.95 -32.88 -6.26
CA LEU A 267 21.96 -32.73 -7.30
C LEU A 267 23.27 -33.45 -6.91
N TYR A 268 24.30 -32.73 -6.47
CA TYR A 268 25.60 -33.25 -6.02
C TYR A 268 26.40 -32.16 -5.28
N PRO A 269 27.27 -32.53 -4.32
CA PRO A 269 28.19 -31.60 -3.67
C PRO A 269 29.33 -31.15 -4.59
N CYS A 270 29.76 -29.89 -4.46
CA CYS A 270 30.91 -29.34 -5.18
C CYS A 270 31.68 -28.29 -4.37
N TYR A 271 32.97 -28.12 -4.69
CA TYR A 271 33.83 -27.12 -4.06
C TYR A 271 33.68 -25.75 -4.74
N GLY A 272 33.76 -24.67 -3.96
CA GLY A 272 33.92 -23.31 -4.48
C GLY A 272 32.77 -22.82 -5.35
N ALA A 273 31.53 -23.24 -5.08
CA ALA A 273 30.35 -22.72 -5.76
C ALA A 273 29.91 -21.35 -5.21
N TYR A 274 29.33 -20.52 -6.07
CA TYR A 274 28.85 -19.19 -5.72
C TYR A 274 27.71 -19.23 -4.70
N GLU A 275 26.82 -20.22 -4.81
CA GLU A 275 25.60 -20.32 -4.01
C GLU A 275 25.91 -20.38 -2.51
N ASP A 276 26.77 -21.32 -2.11
CA ASP A 276 27.19 -21.46 -0.72
C ASP A 276 28.13 -20.30 -0.31
N TYR A 277 28.98 -19.81 -1.22
CA TYR A 277 29.83 -18.65 -0.97
C TYR A 277 29.03 -17.39 -0.61
N ALA A 278 27.99 -17.06 -1.37
CA ALA A 278 27.17 -15.87 -1.17
C ALA A 278 26.28 -15.97 0.08
N TYR A 279 25.95 -17.20 0.49
CA TYR A 279 25.20 -17.45 1.72
C TYR A 279 26.09 -17.45 2.98
N ALA A 280 27.26 -18.09 2.94
CA ALA A 280 27.94 -18.55 4.15
C ALA A 280 29.33 -17.95 4.42
N MET A 281 30.02 -17.40 3.41
CA MET A 281 31.42 -16.98 3.54
C MET A 281 31.68 -15.99 4.69
N SER A 282 30.70 -15.17 5.07
CA SER A 282 30.87 -14.17 6.12
C SER A 282 30.69 -14.70 7.55
N TRP A 283 30.14 -15.90 7.75
CA TRP A 283 29.80 -16.42 9.08
C TRP A 283 30.20 -17.86 9.33
N ASP A 284 30.27 -18.72 8.31
CA ASP A 284 30.76 -20.09 8.42
C ASP A 284 32.29 -20.15 8.22
N LEU A 285 33.00 -19.44 9.11
CA LEU A 285 34.44 -19.20 9.00
C LEU A 285 35.33 -20.46 8.94
N PRO A 286 34.97 -21.62 9.54
CA PRO A 286 35.79 -22.83 9.40
C PRO A 286 35.94 -23.33 7.95
N ASN A 287 34.97 -23.04 7.09
CA ASN A 287 34.95 -23.48 5.69
C ASN A 287 35.30 -22.34 4.70
N ALA A 288 35.47 -21.11 5.20
CA ALA A 288 35.87 -19.94 4.43
C ALA A 288 37.41 -19.83 4.30
N ASP A 289 37.91 -19.42 3.13
CA ASP A 289 39.33 -19.07 2.98
C ASP A 289 39.62 -17.72 3.66
N PRO A 290 40.49 -17.69 4.69
CA PRO A 290 40.73 -16.48 5.47
C PRO A 290 41.51 -15.39 4.70
N ASN A 291 42.06 -15.69 3.52
CA ASN A 291 42.73 -14.68 2.68
C ASN A 291 41.75 -13.77 1.94
N TRP A 292 40.47 -14.13 1.91
CA TRP A 292 39.42 -13.39 1.19
C TRP A 292 38.24 -13.00 2.10
N PRO A 293 38.48 -12.24 3.18
CA PRO A 293 37.43 -11.88 4.12
C PRO A 293 36.37 -10.99 3.45
N THR A 294 35.12 -11.17 3.85
CA THR A 294 33.97 -10.40 3.36
C THR A 294 32.91 -10.32 4.45
N ASN A 295 32.14 -9.23 4.45
CA ASN A 295 30.96 -9.03 5.31
C ASN A 295 29.65 -8.95 4.48
N GLY A 296 29.71 -9.28 3.18
CA GLY A 296 28.55 -9.20 2.27
C GLY A 296 27.85 -10.54 2.02
N CYS A 297 28.36 -11.64 2.55
CA CYS A 297 27.88 -12.98 2.20
C CYS A 297 26.89 -13.52 3.25
N TYR A 298 25.64 -13.10 3.10
CA TYR A 298 24.49 -13.48 3.92
C TYR A 298 23.20 -13.68 3.07
N SER A 299 23.36 -13.77 1.75
CA SER A 299 22.25 -13.82 0.78
C SER A 299 21.60 -15.19 0.78
N LEU A 300 20.26 -15.24 0.79
CA LEU A 300 19.56 -16.48 0.39
C LEU A 300 19.72 -16.64 -1.12
N THR A 301 20.66 -17.50 -1.49
CA THR A 301 21.09 -17.68 -2.89
C THR A 301 20.58 -18.99 -3.45
N HIS A 302 19.90 -18.91 -4.59
CA HIS A 302 19.36 -20.06 -5.30
C HIS A 302 20.08 -20.22 -6.64
N CYS A 303 20.53 -21.43 -6.93
CA CYS A 303 20.86 -21.80 -8.31
C CYS A 303 19.59 -22.32 -8.98
N VAL A 304 19.27 -21.75 -10.13
CA VAL A 304 18.10 -22.13 -10.92
C VAL A 304 18.58 -22.71 -12.23
N GLU A 305 18.45 -24.02 -12.34
CA GLU A 305 18.71 -24.79 -13.56
C GLU A 305 17.47 -24.65 -14.46
N ILE A 306 17.58 -23.82 -15.50
CA ILE A 306 16.42 -23.36 -16.27
C ILE A 306 15.84 -24.48 -17.14
N SER A 307 16.71 -25.24 -17.81
CA SER A 307 16.34 -26.14 -18.91
C SER A 307 17.24 -27.37 -18.98
N SER A 308 16.65 -28.52 -19.35
CA SER A 308 17.38 -29.78 -19.48
C SER A 308 18.46 -29.76 -20.58
N SER A 309 18.28 -28.94 -21.61
CA SER A 309 19.32 -28.62 -22.59
C SER A 309 20.08 -27.38 -22.15
N LYS A 310 21.40 -27.35 -22.32
CA LYS A 310 22.19 -26.13 -22.10
C LYS A 310 21.91 -25.03 -23.13
N TYR A 311 21.47 -25.44 -24.31
CA TYR A 311 21.07 -24.56 -25.40
C TYR A 311 19.76 -25.10 -26.01
N PRO A 312 18.60 -24.89 -25.36
CA PRO A 312 17.33 -25.36 -25.90
C PRO A 312 16.95 -24.60 -27.19
N PRO A 313 16.03 -25.13 -28.01
CA PRO A 313 15.60 -24.45 -29.22
C PRO A 313 15.01 -23.07 -28.91
N GLU A 314 15.28 -22.06 -29.74
CA GLU A 314 14.78 -20.68 -29.55
C GLU A 314 13.26 -20.59 -29.35
N SER A 315 12.50 -21.46 -30.04
CA SER A 315 11.04 -21.56 -29.88
C SER A 315 10.56 -21.93 -28.46
N THR A 316 11.48 -22.30 -27.55
CA THR A 316 11.20 -22.61 -26.14
C THR A 316 11.44 -21.45 -25.20
N LEU A 317 12.02 -20.33 -25.69
CA LEU A 317 12.23 -19.14 -24.86
C LEU A 317 10.91 -18.50 -24.43
N GLY A 318 9.88 -18.58 -25.28
CA GLY A 318 8.56 -17.97 -25.05
C GLY A 318 8.48 -16.54 -25.56
N GLY A 319 7.49 -15.79 -25.08
CA GLY A 319 7.22 -14.42 -25.48
C GLY A 319 6.68 -13.53 -24.36
N ARG A 320 6.65 -12.22 -24.63
CA ARG A 320 6.30 -11.16 -23.67
C ARG A 320 4.84 -11.23 -23.21
N ALA A 321 3.93 -11.75 -24.03
CA ALA A 321 2.50 -11.75 -23.75
C ALA A 321 2.11 -12.59 -22.52
N ASP A 322 2.88 -13.64 -22.21
CA ASP A 322 2.54 -14.63 -21.19
C ASP A 322 3.45 -14.61 -19.95
N VAL A 323 4.19 -13.51 -19.72
CA VAL A 323 4.94 -13.32 -18.47
C VAL A 323 4.02 -13.47 -17.26
N TYR A 324 2.82 -12.88 -17.25
CA TYR A 324 1.86 -13.05 -16.14
C TYR A 324 0.86 -14.20 -16.33
N THR A 325 1.01 -15.03 -17.36
CA THR A 325 0.05 -16.10 -17.70
C THR A 325 0.76 -17.46 -17.74
N PRO A 326 0.98 -18.10 -16.57
CA PRO A 326 1.58 -19.42 -16.51
C PRO A 326 0.77 -20.47 -17.29
N GLY A 327 1.42 -21.13 -18.26
CA GLY A 327 0.82 -22.11 -19.17
C GLY A 327 0.12 -21.52 -20.42
N GLY A 328 0.34 -20.25 -20.72
CA GLY A 328 -0.13 -19.60 -21.95
C GLY A 328 0.57 -20.10 -23.23
N ASP A 329 0.10 -19.63 -24.39
CA ASP A 329 0.57 -20.07 -25.72
C ASP A 329 2.02 -19.62 -26.01
N GLU A 330 2.43 -18.48 -25.46
CA GLU A 330 3.79 -17.92 -25.53
C GLU A 330 4.57 -18.14 -24.22
N ASP A 331 4.09 -18.98 -23.30
CA ASP A 331 4.87 -19.32 -22.10
C ASP A 331 6.11 -20.13 -22.46
N GLY A 332 7.22 -19.87 -21.76
CA GLY A 332 8.53 -20.39 -22.12
C GLY A 332 9.54 -20.26 -20.98
N TYR A 333 10.80 -20.59 -21.24
CA TYR A 333 11.86 -20.49 -20.24
C TYR A 333 12.08 -19.05 -19.74
N VAL A 334 11.92 -18.03 -20.58
CA VAL A 334 12.11 -16.63 -20.21
C VAL A 334 10.95 -16.11 -19.35
N PRO A 335 9.66 -16.18 -19.77
CA PRO A 335 8.52 -15.81 -18.92
C PRO A 335 8.53 -16.47 -17.55
N LYS A 336 8.81 -17.78 -17.50
CA LYS A 336 8.89 -18.56 -16.25
C LYS A 336 9.93 -18.00 -15.28
N ASN A 337 11.10 -17.61 -15.77
CA ASN A 337 12.18 -17.10 -14.92
C ASN A 337 12.01 -15.61 -14.59
N ILE A 338 11.36 -14.82 -15.44
CA ILE A 338 10.93 -13.46 -15.07
C ILE A 338 9.97 -13.52 -13.88
N ARG A 339 8.93 -14.37 -13.91
CA ARG A 339 8.01 -14.54 -12.77
C ARG A 339 8.73 -14.90 -11.47
N LEU A 340 9.63 -15.87 -11.54
CA LEU A 340 10.46 -16.30 -10.40
C LEU A 340 11.26 -15.13 -9.82
N ALA A 341 11.92 -14.36 -10.68
CA ALA A 341 12.70 -13.20 -10.27
C ALA A 341 11.81 -12.10 -9.66
N LEU A 342 10.66 -11.81 -10.26
CA LEU A 342 9.70 -10.83 -9.74
C LEU A 342 9.20 -11.18 -8.34
N LEU A 343 8.97 -12.47 -8.05
CA LEU A 343 8.66 -12.90 -6.68
C LEU A 343 9.81 -12.54 -5.72
N LEU A 344 11.05 -12.87 -6.05
CA LEU A 344 12.21 -12.60 -5.19
C LEU A 344 12.50 -11.11 -5.00
N ILE A 345 12.23 -10.30 -6.02
CA ILE A 345 12.28 -8.84 -5.94
C ILE A 345 11.20 -8.33 -4.96
N ASP A 346 9.95 -8.80 -5.07
CA ASP A 346 8.85 -8.40 -4.19
C ASP A 346 9.13 -8.79 -2.73
N ILE A 347 9.47 -10.07 -2.48
CA ILE A 347 9.68 -10.58 -1.12
C ILE A 347 10.96 -10.10 -0.44
N ALA A 348 11.82 -9.34 -1.13
CA ALA A 348 13.00 -8.75 -0.52
C ALA A 348 12.65 -7.86 0.69
N GLN A 349 11.44 -7.27 0.73
CA GLN A 349 10.96 -6.53 1.90
C GLN A 349 9.42 -6.53 2.01
N PRO A 350 8.85 -6.86 3.18
CA PRO A 350 7.42 -6.79 3.42
C PRO A 350 6.84 -5.37 3.36
N TYR A 351 5.58 -5.25 2.92
CA TYR A 351 4.83 -4.00 2.91
C TYR A 351 3.33 -4.26 3.00
N ILE A 352 2.55 -3.22 3.31
CA ILE A 352 1.10 -3.33 3.42
C ILE A 352 0.47 -2.41 2.38
N ARG A 353 -0.45 -2.97 1.58
CA ARG A 353 -1.23 -2.23 0.58
C ARG A 353 -2.68 -2.17 1.02
N ILE A 354 -3.17 -0.97 1.33
CA ILE A 354 -4.61 -0.71 1.43
C ILE A 354 -5.19 -0.73 0.01
N THR A 355 -6.22 -1.52 -0.22
CA THR A 355 -6.76 -1.75 -1.56
C THR A 355 -8.07 -1.03 -1.83
N ASN A 356 -8.75 -0.54 -0.78
CA ASN A 356 -9.92 0.30 -0.90
C ASN A 356 -9.62 1.77 -0.57
N ILE A 357 -10.46 2.66 -1.08
CA ILE A 357 -10.42 4.08 -0.71
C ILE A 357 -11.11 4.23 0.64
N LEU A 358 -10.42 4.85 1.59
CA LEU A 358 -10.94 5.18 2.91
C LEU A 358 -11.48 6.61 2.93
N PRO A 359 -12.54 6.90 3.70
CA PRO A 359 -13.08 8.25 3.83
C PRO A 359 -12.17 9.11 4.73
N ASP A 360 -12.09 10.41 4.44
CA ASP A 360 -11.43 11.38 5.31
C ASP A 360 -12.31 11.75 6.52
N GLU A 361 -13.64 11.68 6.37
CA GLU A 361 -14.63 12.05 7.38
C GLU A 361 -15.79 11.06 7.42
N ILE A 362 -16.29 10.73 8.62
CA ILE A 362 -17.50 9.92 8.83
C ILE A 362 -18.33 10.45 10.00
N TYR A 363 -19.59 10.05 10.12
CA TYR A 363 -20.39 10.33 11.31
C TYR A 363 -20.22 9.26 12.40
N VAL A 364 -20.41 9.64 13.66
CA VAL A 364 -20.47 8.69 14.79
C VAL A 364 -21.49 7.59 14.48
N GLY A 365 -21.07 6.34 14.67
CA GLY A 365 -21.90 5.17 14.39
C GLY A 365 -21.88 4.67 12.95
N GLU A 366 -21.18 5.34 12.03
CA GLU A 366 -20.90 4.79 10.69
C GLU A 366 -19.74 3.78 10.72
N ASN A 367 -19.75 2.86 9.76
CA ASN A 367 -18.72 1.82 9.65
C ASN A 367 -17.60 2.24 8.72
N ILE A 368 -16.37 2.25 9.21
CA ILE A 368 -15.15 2.33 8.42
C ILE A 368 -14.76 0.90 8.03
N THR A 369 -14.68 0.60 6.74
CA THR A 369 -14.24 -0.73 6.28
C THR A 369 -12.86 -0.63 5.66
N PHE A 370 -11.92 -1.37 6.23
CA PHE A 370 -10.56 -1.52 5.72
C PHE A 370 -10.47 -2.80 4.90
N GLU A 371 -9.84 -2.68 3.74
CA GLU A 371 -9.41 -3.78 2.89
C GLU A 371 -7.91 -3.65 2.64
N TRP A 372 -7.14 -4.69 2.96
CA TRP A 372 -5.70 -4.65 2.76
C TRP A 372 -5.09 -5.99 2.36
N LYS A 373 -3.90 -5.89 1.77
CA LYS A 373 -3.03 -7.02 1.44
C LYS A 373 -1.69 -6.86 2.17
N VAL A 374 -1.21 -7.96 2.76
CA VAL A 374 0.17 -8.07 3.24
C VAL A 374 1.01 -8.59 2.08
N MET A 375 2.01 -7.82 1.66
CA MET A 375 2.83 -8.05 0.46
C MET A 375 4.31 -8.20 0.86
N GLY A 376 5.18 -8.61 -0.08
CA GLY A 376 6.63 -8.71 0.17
C GLY A 376 7.05 -9.77 1.20
N ALA A 377 6.21 -10.79 1.39
CA ALA A 377 6.44 -11.91 2.29
C ALA A 377 5.85 -13.21 1.72
N LEU A 378 6.21 -14.36 2.27
CA LEU A 378 5.69 -15.67 1.85
C LEU A 378 4.50 -16.13 2.70
N ASN A 379 4.41 -15.64 3.94
CA ASN A 379 3.37 -16.00 4.89
C ASN A 379 3.01 -14.81 5.80
N THR A 380 1.71 -14.59 6.01
CA THR A 380 1.21 -13.62 6.99
C THR A 380 1.00 -14.32 8.32
N THR A 381 1.96 -14.17 9.24
CA THR A 381 1.85 -14.76 10.59
C THR A 381 0.75 -14.08 11.39
N GLU A 382 0.71 -12.75 11.37
CA GLU A 382 -0.31 -11.96 12.05
C GLU A 382 -0.57 -10.67 11.27
N THR A 383 -1.81 -10.22 11.19
CA THR A 383 -2.15 -8.87 10.74
C THR A 383 -3.44 -8.36 11.39
N ASN A 384 -3.47 -7.08 11.73
CA ASN A 384 -4.61 -6.40 12.33
C ASN A 384 -4.46 -4.88 12.24
N ILE A 385 -5.48 -4.14 12.67
CA ILE A 385 -5.48 -2.68 12.70
C ILE A 385 -5.27 -2.22 14.13
N LEU A 386 -4.31 -1.32 14.32
CA LEU A 386 -4.06 -0.59 15.56
C LEU A 386 -4.59 0.85 15.37
N TYR A 387 -5.35 1.36 16.33
CA TYR A 387 -5.94 2.70 16.19
C TYR A 387 -6.23 3.39 17.52
N GLY A 388 -6.42 4.70 17.48
CA GLY A 388 -6.73 5.53 18.63
C GLY A 388 -6.78 7.01 18.26
N THR A 389 -6.78 7.88 19.26
CA THR A 389 -6.79 9.34 19.07
C THR A 389 -5.38 9.96 19.06
N ASP A 390 -4.34 9.17 19.35
CA ASP A 390 -2.95 9.61 19.24
C ASP A 390 -2.49 9.55 17.76
N PRO A 391 -1.89 10.62 17.22
CA PRO A 391 -1.36 10.65 15.84
C PRO A 391 -0.32 9.57 15.51
N ASN A 392 0.26 8.89 16.52
CA ASN A 392 1.18 7.79 16.36
C ASN A 392 0.60 6.47 16.92
N PRO A 393 -0.35 5.84 16.20
CA PRO A 393 -0.96 4.59 16.63
C PRO A 393 0.02 3.40 16.65
N ILE A 394 1.18 3.52 16.00
CA ILE A 394 2.23 2.48 16.06
C ILE A 394 2.76 2.32 17.50
N LYS A 395 2.89 3.44 18.23
CA LYS A 395 3.41 3.44 19.61
C LYS A 395 2.32 3.55 20.67
N ASN A 396 1.25 4.29 20.38
CA ASN A 396 0.27 4.76 21.36
C ASN A 396 -1.18 4.45 20.95
N TYR A 397 -1.44 3.31 20.31
CA TYR A 397 -2.82 2.91 20.02
C TYR A 397 -3.63 2.71 21.31
N THR A 398 -4.94 2.95 21.21
CA THR A 398 -5.90 2.69 22.30
C THR A 398 -6.65 1.37 22.06
N TYR A 399 -6.87 1.04 20.79
CA TYR A 399 -7.67 -0.09 20.36
C TYR A 399 -6.93 -0.90 19.29
N SER A 400 -7.24 -2.19 19.24
CA SER A 400 -6.74 -3.10 18.22
C SER A 400 -7.85 -4.03 17.76
N THR A 401 -7.89 -4.32 16.47
CA THR A 401 -8.84 -5.29 15.91
C THR A 401 -8.33 -6.72 16.12
N PRO A 402 -9.19 -7.76 16.00
CA PRO A 402 -8.75 -9.15 16.06
C PRO A 402 -7.63 -9.45 15.08
N ILE A 403 -6.69 -10.29 15.51
CA ILE A 403 -5.58 -10.77 14.67
C ILE A 403 -6.11 -11.74 13.62
N GLN A 404 -5.70 -11.52 12.38
CA GLN A 404 -5.89 -12.41 11.24
C GLN A 404 -4.53 -13.00 10.81
N SER A 405 -4.54 -14.14 10.14
CA SER A 405 -3.33 -14.81 9.64
C SER A 405 -3.65 -15.59 8.37
N GLY A 406 -2.63 -16.03 7.62
CA GLY A 406 -2.81 -16.81 6.40
C GLY A 406 -1.83 -16.41 5.30
N GLY A 407 -2.32 -16.35 4.06
CA GLY A 407 -1.49 -16.04 2.91
C GLY A 407 -1.20 -14.55 2.72
N THR A 408 -0.49 -14.24 1.65
CA THR A 408 -0.09 -12.88 1.28
C THR A 408 -0.80 -12.42 0.00
N GLY A 409 -0.65 -11.16 -0.37
CA GLY A 409 -1.41 -10.57 -1.46
C GLY A 409 -1.03 -11.12 -2.85
N TRP A 410 0.21 -11.59 -3.04
CA TRP A 410 0.60 -12.29 -4.28
C TRP A 410 -0.02 -13.69 -4.37
N GLN A 411 -0.45 -14.29 -3.26
CA GLN A 411 -1.29 -15.49 -3.20
C GLN A 411 -2.79 -15.16 -3.33
N ASN A 412 -3.11 -13.91 -3.73
CA ASN A 412 -4.45 -13.37 -3.86
C ASN A 412 -5.27 -13.40 -2.55
N VAL A 413 -4.61 -13.24 -1.40
CA VAL A 413 -5.28 -13.09 -0.10
C VAL A 413 -5.49 -11.61 0.20
N THR A 414 -6.72 -11.27 0.60
CA THR A 414 -7.12 -9.93 1.05
C THR A 414 -7.77 -10.05 2.43
N TYR A 415 -7.41 -9.15 3.33
CA TYR A 415 -7.94 -9.05 4.69
C TYR A 415 -8.95 -7.90 4.80
N TYR A 416 -9.93 -8.07 5.67
CA TYR A 416 -11.02 -7.11 5.85
C TYR A 416 -11.28 -6.85 7.32
N GLN A 417 -11.65 -5.61 7.65
CA GLN A 417 -12.09 -5.26 8.99
C GLN A 417 -12.99 -4.03 8.96
N SER A 418 -14.19 -4.15 9.54
CA SER A 418 -15.07 -3.01 9.78
C SER A 418 -14.90 -2.51 11.21
N ILE A 419 -14.83 -1.19 11.39
CA ILE A 419 -14.69 -0.50 12.68
C ILE A 419 -15.81 0.52 12.80
N ASN A 420 -16.42 0.59 13.98
CA ASN A 420 -17.46 1.55 14.31
C ASN A 420 -17.00 2.40 15.50
N LEU A 421 -17.10 3.71 15.38
CA LEU A 421 -16.66 4.65 16.42
C LEU A 421 -17.85 5.35 17.05
N SER A 422 -17.89 5.35 18.38
CA SER A 422 -19.01 5.86 19.17
C SER A 422 -18.84 7.29 19.67
N GLN A 423 -17.68 7.91 19.43
CA GLN A 423 -17.36 9.26 19.88
C GLN A 423 -16.77 10.08 18.73
N PRO A 424 -17.09 11.39 18.64
CA PRO A 424 -16.51 12.26 17.63
C PRO A 424 -15.05 12.60 17.97
N GLY A 425 -14.27 12.95 16.95
CA GLY A 425 -12.88 13.39 17.10
C GLY A 425 -11.95 12.84 16.02
N ASP A 426 -10.67 13.15 16.16
CA ASP A 426 -9.62 12.65 15.27
C ASP A 426 -9.20 11.23 15.66
N TYR A 427 -9.24 10.32 14.69
CA TYR A 427 -8.76 8.95 14.85
C TYR A 427 -7.67 8.64 13.84
N TYR A 428 -6.63 7.94 14.31
CA TYR A 428 -5.49 7.52 13.53
C TYR A 428 -5.41 6.00 13.54
N PHE A 429 -5.22 5.41 12.37
CA PHE A 429 -5.20 3.98 12.13
C PHE A 429 -3.88 3.59 11.47
N VAL A 430 -3.42 2.38 11.80
CA VAL A 430 -2.32 1.74 11.07
C VAL A 430 -2.61 0.26 10.99
N VAL A 431 -2.43 -0.32 9.80
CA VAL A 431 -2.43 -1.77 9.66
C VAL A 431 -1.05 -2.27 10.04
N ARG A 432 -0.99 -3.27 10.92
CA ARG A 432 0.23 -3.91 11.40
C ARG A 432 0.29 -5.35 10.88
N ALA A 433 1.49 -5.84 10.57
CA ALA A 433 1.72 -7.22 10.17
C ALA A 433 3.02 -7.80 10.77
N LYS A 434 2.99 -9.09 11.12
CA LYS A 434 4.15 -9.96 11.31
C LYS A 434 4.15 -11.01 10.21
N VAL A 435 5.32 -11.31 9.66
CA VAL A 435 5.45 -12.19 8.50
C VAL A 435 6.55 -13.21 8.70
N ASP A 436 6.44 -14.34 7.99
CA ASP A 436 7.50 -15.34 7.85
C ASP A 436 8.11 -15.86 9.18
N GLN A 437 7.38 -15.81 10.31
CA GLN A 437 7.91 -16.15 11.64
C GLN A 437 8.22 -17.65 11.82
N ASP A 438 7.68 -18.50 10.94
CA ASP A 438 7.98 -19.92 10.91
C ASP A 438 9.47 -20.21 10.62
N MET A 439 10.19 -19.29 9.97
CA MET A 439 11.62 -19.42 9.67
C MET A 439 12.54 -19.35 10.89
N LEU A 440 12.03 -18.91 12.06
CA LEU A 440 12.79 -18.94 13.31
C LEU A 440 12.91 -20.36 13.90
N GLN A 441 12.08 -21.30 13.43
CA GLN A 441 12.11 -22.68 13.87
C GLN A 441 12.94 -23.49 12.88
N GLN A 442 14.08 -24.02 13.33
CA GLN A 442 14.90 -24.94 12.55
C GLN A 442 14.79 -26.35 13.13
N ASN A 443 14.92 -27.38 12.30
CA ASN A 443 14.83 -28.77 12.74
C ASN A 443 16.16 -29.22 13.37
N ASN A 444 17.19 -29.41 12.55
CA ASN A 444 18.53 -29.81 12.98
C ASN A 444 19.58 -29.13 12.09
N PRO A 445 19.78 -27.80 12.20
CA PRO A 445 20.70 -27.09 11.32
C PRO A 445 22.16 -27.46 11.60
N ASP A 446 22.96 -27.49 10.53
CA ASP A 446 24.42 -27.58 10.53
C ASP A 446 25.03 -26.36 9.84
N PRO A 447 25.83 -25.55 10.55
CA PRO A 447 26.10 -25.65 12.00
C PRO A 447 24.86 -25.33 12.86
N SER A 448 24.85 -25.79 14.11
CA SER A 448 23.72 -25.58 15.03
C SER A 448 23.73 -24.16 15.62
N ILE A 449 23.37 -23.17 14.80
CA ILE A 449 23.29 -21.76 15.14
C ILE A 449 21.96 -21.15 14.66
N PRO A 450 21.54 -19.97 15.16
CA PRO A 450 20.37 -19.27 14.65
C PRO A 450 20.51 -18.89 13.17
N PRO A 451 19.40 -18.60 12.45
CA PRO A 451 19.42 -18.09 11.09
C PRO A 451 20.40 -16.93 10.90
N GLN A 452 21.20 -16.99 9.84
CA GLN A 452 22.25 -16.02 9.52
C GLN A 452 21.85 -15.11 8.36
N SER A 453 20.91 -15.51 7.51
CA SER A 453 20.58 -14.74 6.31
C SER A 453 20.05 -13.33 6.62
N LEU A 454 20.30 -12.41 5.69
CA LEU A 454 19.68 -11.08 5.73
C LEU A 454 18.16 -11.19 5.67
N TYR A 455 17.65 -12.08 4.82
CA TYR A 455 16.22 -12.28 4.59
C TYR A 455 15.48 -12.60 5.89
N VAL A 456 15.96 -13.55 6.69
CA VAL A 456 15.29 -13.94 7.94
C VAL A 456 15.45 -12.86 8.99
N ASN A 457 16.69 -12.40 9.23
CA ASN A 457 16.96 -11.48 10.33
C ASN A 457 16.25 -10.12 10.16
N MET A 458 16.15 -9.59 8.93
CA MET A 458 15.54 -8.28 8.71
C MET A 458 14.04 -8.24 9.02
N ARG A 459 13.34 -9.38 8.96
CA ARG A 459 11.88 -9.46 9.09
C ARG A 459 11.41 -10.15 10.37
N THR A 460 12.34 -10.60 11.21
CA THR A 460 12.03 -11.37 12.42
C THR A 460 12.74 -10.87 13.68
N ASN A 461 13.73 -9.98 13.58
CA ASN A 461 14.55 -9.58 14.73
C ASN A 461 14.69 -8.04 14.87
N ASP A 462 13.91 -7.44 15.78
CA ASP A 462 13.91 -5.98 16.06
C ASP A 462 15.25 -5.44 16.57
N SER A 463 16.13 -6.31 17.08
CA SER A 463 17.44 -5.91 17.63
C SER A 463 18.59 -6.09 16.64
N TRP A 464 18.33 -6.71 15.50
CA TRP A 464 19.35 -7.02 14.51
C TRP A 464 19.63 -5.83 13.60
N ASN A 465 20.90 -5.63 13.29
CA ASN A 465 21.33 -4.72 12.24
C ASN A 465 22.66 -5.21 11.67
N ILE A 466 22.93 -4.83 10.43
CA ILE A 466 24.22 -5.04 9.78
C ILE A 466 24.55 -3.82 8.93
N SER A 467 25.83 -3.49 8.86
CA SER A 467 26.34 -2.49 7.93
C SER A 467 27.50 -3.08 7.13
N ASN A 468 27.51 -2.85 5.83
CA ASN A 468 28.58 -3.22 4.93
C ASN A 468 28.80 -2.10 3.93
N TYR A 469 30.01 -1.54 3.90
CA TYR A 469 30.32 -0.31 3.15
C TYR A 469 29.31 0.81 3.46
N ASN A 470 28.52 1.21 2.46
CA ASN A 470 27.53 2.29 2.58
C ASN A 470 26.11 1.78 2.80
N ASN A 471 25.92 0.46 2.88
CA ASN A 471 24.61 -0.17 3.02
C ASN A 471 24.40 -0.60 4.47
N THR A 472 23.21 -0.28 5.00
CA THR A 472 22.78 -0.70 6.34
C THR A 472 21.41 -1.32 6.24
N LEU A 473 21.24 -2.48 6.87
CA LEU A 473 19.94 -3.13 7.04
C LEU A 473 19.62 -3.24 8.53
N GLU A 474 18.38 -2.95 8.87
CA GLU A 474 17.84 -3.05 10.22
C GLU A 474 16.69 -4.05 10.23
N GLY A 475 16.68 -4.88 11.28
CA GLY A 475 15.63 -5.85 11.48
C GLY A 475 14.41 -5.25 12.17
N ARG A 476 13.24 -5.75 11.77
CA ARG A 476 11.96 -5.43 12.38
C ARG A 476 11.05 -6.66 12.32
N SER A 477 10.41 -6.97 13.43
CA SER A 477 9.42 -8.04 13.54
C SER A 477 8.04 -7.59 13.08
N GLU A 478 7.75 -6.28 13.16
CA GLU A 478 6.48 -5.68 12.78
C GLU A 478 6.61 -4.70 11.60
N TRP A 479 5.65 -4.80 10.68
CA TRP A 479 5.55 -4.00 9.47
C TRP A 479 4.23 -3.23 9.50
N TYR A 480 4.24 -2.00 9.02
CA TYR A 480 3.12 -1.08 9.16
C TYR A 480 2.73 -0.45 7.82
N SER A 481 1.44 -0.18 7.63
CA SER A 481 0.98 0.72 6.57
C SER A 481 1.38 2.16 6.87
N GLU A 482 1.08 3.06 5.95
CA GLU A 482 0.99 4.48 6.28
C GLU A 482 -0.06 4.71 7.38
N ILE A 483 0.13 5.78 8.15
CA ILE A 483 -0.85 6.21 9.16
C ILE A 483 -2.01 6.88 8.44
N ILE A 484 -3.21 6.39 8.69
CA ILE A 484 -4.46 6.87 8.09
C ILE A 484 -5.19 7.70 9.13
N HIS A 485 -5.60 8.92 8.78
CA HIS A 485 -6.36 9.82 9.63
C HIS A 485 -7.81 9.89 9.13
N ILE A 486 -8.77 9.76 10.06
CA ILE A 486 -10.19 9.90 9.77
C ILE A 486 -10.81 10.76 10.87
N TYR A 487 -11.54 11.80 10.48
CA TYR A 487 -12.29 12.64 11.39
C TYR A 487 -13.71 12.11 11.59
N VAL A 488 -14.09 11.85 12.84
CA VAL A 488 -15.43 11.40 13.20
C VAL A 488 -16.27 12.59 13.65
N MET A 489 -17.28 12.92 12.87
CA MET A 489 -18.22 14.00 13.10
C MET A 489 -19.31 13.61 14.11
N SER A 490 -19.70 14.58 14.93
CA SER A 490 -20.89 14.44 15.78
C SER A 490 -22.15 14.41 14.93
N ASN A 491 -23.16 13.65 15.38
CA ASN A 491 -24.50 13.68 14.80
C ASN A 491 -25.33 14.90 15.26
N GLU A 492 -24.79 15.71 16.17
CA GLU A 492 -25.45 16.93 16.64
C GLU A 492 -25.52 17.99 15.55
N VAL A 493 -26.67 18.64 15.45
CA VAL A 493 -26.91 19.77 14.55
C VAL A 493 -26.95 21.08 15.33
N LYS A 494 -26.39 22.13 14.74
CA LYS A 494 -26.47 23.49 15.29
C LYS A 494 -27.66 24.21 14.69
N PHE A 495 -28.49 24.80 15.55
CA PHE A 495 -29.64 25.60 15.16
C PHE A 495 -29.58 26.99 15.80
N ASN A 496 -29.96 28.01 15.02
CA ASN A 496 -30.05 29.40 15.49
C ASN A 496 -31.53 29.83 15.51
N LEU A 497 -32.07 30.06 16.70
CA LEU A 497 -33.40 30.66 16.89
C LEU A 497 -33.24 32.18 17.01
N SER A 498 -33.90 32.92 16.13
CA SER A 498 -33.95 34.38 16.19
C SER A 498 -35.25 34.85 16.87
N PHE A 499 -35.13 35.82 17.76
CA PHE A 499 -36.24 36.41 18.49
C PHE A 499 -36.38 37.88 18.12
N SER A 500 -37.61 38.32 17.83
CA SER A 500 -37.91 39.75 17.73
C SER A 500 -38.27 40.30 19.11
N LYS A 501 -38.00 41.58 19.36
CA LYS A 501 -38.47 42.30 20.54
C LYS A 501 -39.97 42.03 20.77
N GLY A 502 -40.33 41.73 22.03
CA GLY A 502 -41.69 41.36 22.41
C GLY A 502 -41.86 39.85 22.51
N TRP A 503 -43.05 39.36 22.19
CA TRP A 503 -43.40 37.95 22.28
C TRP A 503 -42.91 37.16 21.06
N ASN A 504 -42.50 35.92 21.28
CA ASN A 504 -42.13 34.95 20.25
C ASN A 504 -42.69 33.59 20.66
N LEU A 505 -43.41 32.90 19.77
CA LEU A 505 -43.89 31.54 20.01
C LEU A 505 -42.96 30.57 19.28
N ILE A 506 -42.16 29.82 20.04
CA ILE A 506 -41.07 28.98 19.51
C ILE A 506 -41.15 27.55 20.00
N THR A 507 -40.38 26.67 19.37
CA THR A 507 -39.99 25.37 19.92
C THR A 507 -38.49 25.16 19.74
N LEU A 508 -37.89 24.26 20.50
CA LEU A 508 -36.51 23.86 20.28
C LEU A 508 -36.46 22.73 19.25
N PRO A 509 -35.80 22.89 18.10
CA PRO A 509 -35.87 21.91 17.00
C PRO A 509 -34.84 20.76 17.11
N VAL A 510 -34.18 20.63 18.25
CA VAL A 510 -33.22 19.57 18.57
C VAL A 510 -33.54 19.02 19.96
N GLU A 511 -33.15 17.79 20.23
CA GLU A 511 -33.23 17.21 21.56
C GLU A 511 -32.51 18.11 22.55
N ASN A 512 -33.14 18.33 23.70
CA ASN A 512 -32.67 19.29 24.67
C ASN A 512 -32.98 18.82 26.10
N ASN A 513 -32.21 19.32 27.07
CA ASN A 513 -32.44 19.10 28.50
C ASN A 513 -32.70 20.43 29.23
N TYR A 514 -33.26 21.42 28.53
CA TYR A 514 -33.54 22.71 29.13
C TYR A 514 -34.70 22.61 30.12
N THR A 515 -34.56 23.35 31.21
CA THR A 515 -35.67 23.84 32.05
C THR A 515 -35.98 25.28 31.66
N ALA A 516 -37.13 25.81 32.08
CA ALA A 516 -37.49 27.21 31.85
C ALA A 516 -36.42 28.16 32.41
N SER A 517 -35.84 27.86 33.57
CA SER A 517 -34.77 28.67 34.17
C SER A 517 -33.47 28.66 33.39
N SER A 518 -33.06 27.52 32.86
CA SER A 518 -31.83 27.42 32.07
C SER A 518 -32.01 28.04 30.68
N LEU A 519 -33.16 27.83 30.03
CA LEU A 519 -33.48 28.46 28.75
C LEU A 519 -33.57 29.99 28.90
N TYR A 520 -34.19 30.47 29.99
CA TYR A 520 -34.25 31.89 30.32
C TYR A 520 -32.86 32.51 30.45
N ALA A 521 -31.93 31.83 31.12
CA ALA A 521 -30.57 32.31 31.32
C ALA A 521 -29.77 32.40 30.02
N ASP A 522 -30.03 31.50 29.07
CA ASP A 522 -29.31 31.40 27.80
C ASP A 522 -29.83 32.35 26.71
N ILE A 523 -31.04 32.90 26.86
CA ILE A 523 -31.61 33.87 25.91
C ILE A 523 -31.31 35.31 26.39
N PRO A 524 -30.41 36.07 25.72
CA PRO A 524 -30.07 37.42 26.16
C PRO A 524 -31.28 38.35 26.13
N GLY A 525 -31.58 39.00 27.26
CA GLY A 525 -32.71 39.93 27.38
C GLY A 525 -34.08 39.25 27.48
N CYS A 526 -34.13 37.94 27.77
CA CYS A 526 -35.36 37.25 28.11
C CYS A 526 -35.95 37.81 29.41
N ASN A 527 -37.26 38.07 29.43
CA ASN A 527 -37.96 38.57 30.61
C ASN A 527 -38.98 37.56 31.17
N ILE A 528 -39.51 36.66 30.35
CA ILE A 528 -40.52 35.67 30.76
C ILE A 528 -40.58 34.50 29.77
N ILE A 529 -40.87 33.30 30.30
CA ILE A 529 -41.18 32.11 29.50
C ILE A 529 -42.52 31.54 29.98
N LEU A 530 -43.43 31.30 29.05
CA LEU A 530 -44.73 30.71 29.30
C LEU A 530 -44.88 29.36 28.60
N SER A 531 -45.42 28.38 29.32
CA SER A 531 -45.84 27.08 28.81
C SER A 531 -47.34 26.93 28.98
N TRP A 532 -48.04 26.45 27.95
CA TRP A 532 -49.49 26.26 28.04
C TRP A 532 -49.83 24.97 28.79
N ASN A 533 -50.56 25.10 29.89
CA ASN A 533 -51.06 23.97 30.66
C ASN A 533 -52.51 23.66 30.28
N ALA A 534 -52.67 22.78 29.29
CA ALA A 534 -53.98 22.42 28.75
C ALA A 534 -54.91 21.74 29.77
N SER A 535 -54.38 21.16 30.86
CA SER A 535 -55.20 20.49 31.88
C SER A 535 -56.01 21.47 32.75
N ILE A 536 -55.53 22.71 32.88
CA ILE A 536 -56.19 23.78 33.64
C ILE A 536 -56.56 24.99 32.76
N ALA A 537 -56.25 24.92 31.46
CA ALA A 537 -56.48 25.98 30.47
C ALA A 537 -55.85 27.34 30.87
N ASP A 538 -54.63 27.30 31.39
CA ASP A 538 -53.88 28.49 31.80
C ASP A 538 -52.37 28.33 31.49
N PHE A 539 -51.59 29.40 31.61
CA PHE A 539 -50.15 29.37 31.41
C PHE A 539 -49.38 29.09 32.70
N ASP A 540 -48.50 28.09 32.64
CA ASP A 540 -47.37 28.00 33.55
C ASP A 540 -46.34 29.08 33.18
N LEU A 541 -45.89 29.82 34.19
CA LEU A 541 -45.03 30.98 34.02
C LEU A 541 -43.70 30.80 34.75
N TYR A 542 -42.61 31.06 34.04
CA TYR A 542 -41.29 31.27 34.63
C TYR A 542 -40.80 32.70 34.42
N ALA A 543 -40.37 33.32 35.53
CA ALA A 543 -39.58 34.55 35.57
C ALA A 543 -38.69 34.51 36.83
N PRO A 544 -37.56 35.23 36.89
CA PRO A 544 -36.68 35.22 38.05
C PRO A 544 -37.42 35.50 39.37
N GLY A 545 -37.29 34.59 40.33
CA GLY A 545 -37.95 34.69 41.65
C GLY A 545 -39.34 34.04 41.75
N VAL A 546 -39.87 33.47 40.66
CA VAL A 546 -41.08 32.64 40.67
C VAL A 546 -40.68 31.17 40.90
N PRO A 547 -41.41 30.38 41.72
CA PRO A 547 -40.99 29.02 42.08
C PRO A 547 -41.22 27.94 41.00
N ASN A 548 -41.75 28.30 39.82
CA ASN A 548 -42.22 27.33 38.83
C ASN A 548 -41.21 27.12 37.70
N ASP A 549 -40.32 26.13 37.82
CA ASP A 549 -39.30 25.79 36.82
C ASP A 549 -39.65 24.48 36.09
N PHE A 550 -40.34 24.59 34.95
CA PHE A 550 -40.81 23.46 34.15
C PHE A 550 -39.79 23.02 33.09
N VAL A 551 -39.91 21.78 32.60
CA VAL A 551 -39.04 21.21 31.56
C VAL A 551 -39.47 21.73 30.17
N ILE A 552 -38.49 21.96 29.29
CA ILE A 552 -38.70 22.30 27.89
C ILE A 552 -38.76 20.99 27.09
N GLU A 553 -39.96 20.53 26.80
CA GLU A 553 -40.24 19.27 26.11
C GLU A 553 -40.13 19.41 24.60
N ASN A 554 -39.61 18.36 23.96
CA ASN A 554 -39.53 18.25 22.50
C ASN A 554 -40.93 18.24 21.88
N GLY A 555 -41.14 19.02 20.81
CA GLY A 555 -42.42 19.09 20.11
C GLY A 555 -43.47 19.99 20.75
N THR A 556 -43.15 20.62 21.90
CA THR A 556 -44.02 21.58 22.59
C THR A 556 -43.63 23.01 22.23
N GLY A 557 -44.62 23.90 22.11
CA GLY A 557 -44.40 25.32 21.88
C GLY A 557 -44.31 26.12 23.19
N TYR A 558 -43.53 27.20 23.18
CA TYR A 558 -43.30 28.08 24.34
C TYR A 558 -43.38 29.55 23.92
N LEU A 559 -44.09 30.36 24.70
CA LEU A 559 -44.19 31.80 24.46
C LEU A 559 -43.12 32.53 25.27
N ILE A 560 -42.18 33.17 24.58
CA ILE A 560 -41.00 33.81 25.17
C ILE A 560 -41.06 35.31 24.94
N GLY A 561 -40.94 36.09 26.02
CA GLY A 561 -40.83 37.55 25.97
C GLY A 561 -39.38 38.00 26.04
N VAL A 562 -38.95 38.84 25.08
CA VAL A 562 -37.60 39.42 25.05
C VAL A 562 -37.64 40.94 24.94
N GLU A 563 -36.68 41.62 25.57
CA GLU A 563 -36.62 43.09 25.61
C GLU A 563 -36.12 43.73 24.30
N ASN A 564 -35.26 43.03 23.57
CA ASN A 564 -34.65 43.46 22.32
C ASN A 564 -34.54 42.27 21.35
N ASP A 565 -34.36 42.54 20.06
CA ASP A 565 -34.03 41.51 19.08
C ASP A 565 -32.78 40.74 19.54
N THR A 566 -32.86 39.42 19.56
CA THR A 566 -31.81 38.54 20.10
C THR A 566 -31.83 37.19 19.38
N PHE A 567 -30.91 36.30 19.75
CA PHE A 567 -30.87 34.94 19.22
C PHE A 567 -30.39 33.94 20.27
N LEU A 568 -30.69 32.67 20.04
CA LEU A 568 -30.20 31.53 20.80
C LEU A 568 -29.55 30.53 19.84
N ASN A 569 -28.32 30.14 20.14
CA ASN A 569 -27.64 29.04 19.45
C ASN A 569 -27.81 27.76 20.26
N ILE A 570 -28.36 26.72 19.65
CA ILE A 570 -28.57 25.42 20.29
C ILE A 570 -27.85 24.36 19.48
N THR A 571 -27.21 23.43 20.17
CA THR A 571 -26.61 22.24 19.58
C THR A 571 -27.23 21.02 20.24
N GLY A 572 -27.68 20.05 19.45
CA GLY A 572 -28.29 18.82 19.97
C GLY A 572 -28.56 17.83 18.86
N MET A 573 -28.97 16.62 19.23
CA MET A 573 -29.40 15.60 18.28
C MET A 573 -30.69 16.05 17.58
N PRO A 574 -30.88 15.77 16.28
CA PRO A 574 -32.17 15.98 15.63
C PRO A 574 -33.28 15.19 16.36
N ILE A 575 -34.44 15.82 16.55
CA ILE A 575 -35.61 15.13 17.10
C ILE A 575 -36.17 14.23 15.99
N GLU A 576 -36.21 12.91 16.23
CA GLU A 576 -36.73 11.95 15.23
C GLU A 576 -38.25 11.85 15.25
N SER A 577 -38.86 11.90 16.44
CA SER A 577 -40.32 11.87 16.61
C SER A 577 -40.71 12.43 17.98
N VAL A 578 -41.96 12.91 18.08
CA VAL A 578 -42.55 13.37 19.35
C VAL A 578 -43.93 12.75 19.56
N ASN A 579 -44.31 12.61 20.83
CA ASN A 579 -45.65 12.17 21.22
C ASN A 579 -46.20 13.20 22.21
N VAL A 580 -46.93 14.20 21.70
CA VAL A 580 -47.46 15.29 22.53
C VAL A 580 -48.94 15.02 22.83
N PRO A 581 -49.34 14.82 24.10
CA PRO A 581 -50.74 14.66 24.46
C PRO A 581 -51.55 15.91 24.14
N LEU A 582 -52.72 15.74 23.51
CA LEU A 582 -53.65 16.82 23.21
C LEU A 582 -54.90 16.71 24.08
N TYR A 583 -55.28 17.80 24.74
CA TYR A 583 -56.50 17.90 25.54
C TYR A 583 -57.56 18.67 24.76
N ILE A 584 -58.84 18.41 25.04
CA ILE A 584 -59.94 19.15 24.42
C ILE A 584 -59.76 20.65 24.69
N GLY A 585 -59.83 21.47 23.65
CA GLY A 585 -59.52 22.90 23.69
C GLY A 585 -58.14 23.22 23.09
N TRP A 586 -57.50 24.25 23.64
CA TRP A 586 -56.21 24.74 23.14
C TRP A 586 -55.05 23.86 23.59
N ASN A 587 -54.10 23.64 22.69
CA ASN A 587 -52.83 22.99 22.94
C ASN A 587 -51.71 23.76 22.23
N MET A 588 -50.51 23.74 22.79
CA MET A 588 -49.35 24.47 22.26
C MET A 588 -48.31 23.47 21.78
N LEU A 589 -48.02 23.51 20.49
CA LEU A 589 -47.16 22.54 19.81
C LEU A 589 -46.01 23.28 19.10
N GLY A 590 -45.00 22.51 18.73
CA GLY A 590 -43.77 22.99 18.14
C GLY A 590 -43.40 22.24 16.88
N TRP A 591 -43.07 22.95 15.81
CA TRP A 591 -42.61 22.32 14.57
C TRP A 591 -41.08 22.17 14.60
N PHE A 592 -40.60 20.98 14.92
CA PHE A 592 -39.17 20.68 14.99
C PHE A 592 -38.58 20.15 13.66
N ASN A 593 -39.43 19.76 12.72
CA ASN A 593 -39.00 19.14 11.46
C ASN A 593 -38.38 20.18 10.51
N SER A 594 -37.26 19.82 9.87
CA SER A 594 -36.53 20.68 8.92
C SER A 594 -37.34 20.96 7.65
N THR A 595 -38.27 20.08 7.28
CA THR A 595 -39.21 20.31 6.18
C THR A 595 -40.39 21.16 6.68
N PRO A 596 -40.61 22.37 6.13
CA PRO A 596 -41.75 23.19 6.53
C PRO A 596 -43.09 22.53 6.17
N THR A 597 -44.11 22.75 6.99
CA THR A 597 -45.49 22.43 6.68
C THR A 597 -46.31 23.70 6.45
N ASN A 598 -47.58 23.56 6.10
CA ASN A 598 -48.53 24.67 6.07
C ASN A 598 -49.70 24.39 7.02
N ALA A 599 -50.39 25.45 7.46
CA ALA A 599 -51.45 25.37 8.45
C ALA A 599 -52.56 24.38 8.06
N SER A 600 -52.91 24.28 6.78
CA SER A 600 -53.92 23.34 6.30
C SER A 600 -53.48 21.87 6.38
N SER A 601 -52.22 21.59 6.03
CA SER A 601 -51.64 20.24 6.12
C SER A 601 -51.51 19.79 7.56
N LEU A 602 -51.07 20.70 8.45
CA LEU A 602 -50.98 20.44 9.88
C LEU A 602 -52.37 20.18 10.49
N LEU A 603 -53.36 21.04 10.22
CA LEU A 603 -54.73 20.86 10.71
C LEU A 603 -55.28 19.49 10.34
N ASN A 604 -55.11 19.07 9.07
CA ASN A 604 -55.58 17.77 8.60
C ASN A 604 -54.81 16.57 9.18
N SER A 605 -53.63 16.79 9.76
CA SER A 605 -52.83 15.74 10.39
C SER A 605 -53.20 15.49 11.85
N ILE A 606 -53.98 16.38 12.47
CA ILE A 606 -54.37 16.30 13.88
C ILE A 606 -55.86 15.93 13.97
N PRO A 607 -56.24 14.82 14.64
CA PRO A 607 -57.63 14.42 14.80
C PRO A 607 -58.49 15.51 15.43
N GLU A 608 -59.67 15.76 14.83
CA GLU A 608 -60.66 16.75 15.28
C GLU A 608 -60.08 18.16 15.57
N CYS A 609 -59.04 18.56 14.82
CA CYS A 609 -58.45 19.88 14.90
C CYS A 609 -59.24 20.91 14.05
N ASN A 610 -59.68 21.99 14.69
CA ASN A 610 -60.55 22.99 14.06
C ASN A 610 -59.84 24.31 13.73
N ILE A 611 -58.80 24.66 14.49
CA ILE A 611 -58.09 25.94 14.35
C ILE A 611 -56.60 25.70 14.54
N VAL A 612 -55.78 26.35 13.69
CA VAL A 612 -54.33 26.49 13.87
C VAL A 612 -54.01 27.98 13.99
N LEU A 613 -53.29 28.36 15.04
CA LEU A 613 -52.78 29.72 15.26
C LEU A 613 -51.26 29.72 15.23
N LYS A 614 -50.67 30.71 14.56
CA LYS A 614 -49.23 30.97 14.60
C LYS A 614 -48.98 32.42 14.99
N TRP A 615 -48.09 32.64 15.94
CA TRP A 615 -47.75 34.00 16.37
C TRP A 615 -47.05 34.78 15.24
N ASN A 616 -47.48 36.02 15.02
CA ASN A 616 -46.91 36.91 14.00
C ASN A 616 -46.33 38.17 14.65
N ASN A 617 -45.00 38.21 14.79
CA ASN A 617 -44.27 39.33 15.40
C ASN A 617 -44.56 40.68 14.71
N SER A 618 -44.84 40.71 13.40
CA SER A 618 -45.13 41.97 12.70
C SER A 618 -46.52 42.52 13.01
N LYS A 619 -47.45 41.66 13.47
CA LYS A 619 -48.81 42.06 13.86
C LYS A 619 -48.96 42.18 15.38
N GLU A 620 -48.01 41.65 16.15
CA GLU A 620 -48.15 41.43 17.59
C GLU A 620 -49.44 40.66 17.93
N ASP A 621 -49.83 39.73 17.05
CA ASP A 621 -51.07 38.95 17.13
C ASP A 621 -50.91 37.60 16.40
N PHE A 622 -51.88 36.70 16.53
CA PHE A 622 -51.90 35.41 15.88
C PHE A 622 -52.46 35.47 14.45
N ASP A 623 -51.72 34.87 13.51
CA ASP A 623 -52.30 34.43 12.24
C ASP A 623 -53.18 33.21 12.49
N LEU A 624 -54.41 33.26 11.98
CA LEU A 624 -55.42 32.21 12.15
C LEU A 624 -55.67 31.48 10.84
N TYR A 625 -55.70 30.14 10.94
CA TYR A 625 -56.24 29.26 9.91
C TYR A 625 -57.35 28.38 10.49
N ALA A 626 -58.45 28.31 9.76
CA ALA A 626 -59.58 27.41 10.00
C ALA A 626 -60.20 27.03 8.65
N PRO A 627 -60.94 25.92 8.53
CA PRO A 627 -61.59 25.53 7.28
C PRO A 627 -62.44 26.67 6.69
N GLY A 628 -62.16 27.05 5.43
CA GLY A 628 -62.85 28.14 4.74
C GLY A 628 -62.21 29.53 4.93
N VAL A 629 -61.16 29.67 5.75
CA VAL A 629 -60.36 30.90 5.86
C VAL A 629 -59.22 30.86 4.82
N PRO A 630 -59.03 31.89 3.97
CA PRO A 630 -58.06 31.84 2.88
C PRO A 630 -56.59 31.92 3.32
N ASN A 631 -56.31 32.14 4.61
CA ASN A 631 -54.98 32.44 5.13
C ASN A 631 -54.20 31.18 5.52
N ASN A 632 -53.67 30.46 4.52
CA ASN A 632 -52.84 29.28 4.75
C ASN A 632 -51.35 29.66 4.88
N PHE A 633 -50.86 29.83 6.11
CA PHE A 633 -49.49 30.22 6.39
C PHE A 633 -48.53 29.03 6.51
N ILE A 634 -47.23 29.28 6.31
CA ILE A 634 -46.16 28.29 6.43
C ILE A 634 -45.69 28.22 7.88
N ILE A 635 -45.49 27.00 8.38
CA ILE A 635 -44.90 26.68 9.67
C ILE A 635 -43.54 26.04 9.38
N LYS A 636 -42.47 26.68 9.87
CA LYS A 636 -41.08 26.31 9.64
C LYS A 636 -40.49 25.70 10.91
N GLN A 637 -39.34 25.05 10.75
CA GLN A 637 -38.57 24.52 11.86
C GLN A 637 -38.30 25.61 12.93
N GLY A 638 -38.59 25.31 14.18
CA GLY A 638 -38.45 26.22 15.32
C GLY A 638 -39.69 27.07 15.62
N ASP A 639 -40.71 27.07 14.76
CA ASP A 639 -41.97 27.77 15.03
C ASP A 639 -42.78 27.01 16.07
N GLY A 640 -43.27 27.72 17.09
CA GLY A 640 -44.38 27.24 17.91
C GLY A 640 -45.73 27.68 17.33
N PHE A 641 -46.78 26.91 17.62
CA PHE A 641 -48.14 27.18 17.16
C PHE A 641 -49.16 26.66 18.17
N LEU A 642 -50.38 27.20 18.13
CA LEU A 642 -51.50 26.64 18.90
C LEU A 642 -52.46 25.90 17.99
N VAL A 643 -53.06 24.84 18.54
CA VAL A 643 -54.16 24.11 17.91
C VAL A 643 -55.34 24.03 18.85
N ALA A 644 -56.55 24.12 18.31
CA ALA A 644 -57.78 23.83 19.05
C ALA A 644 -58.36 22.51 18.56
N VAL A 645 -58.57 21.57 19.48
CA VAL A 645 -59.11 20.23 19.17
C VAL A 645 -60.39 19.94 19.95
N ASP A 646 -61.32 19.22 19.34
CA ASP A 646 -62.58 18.80 19.97
C ASP A 646 -62.50 17.39 20.60
N GLU A 647 -61.40 16.67 20.35
CA GLU A 647 -61.15 15.32 20.88
C GLU A 647 -59.76 15.23 21.53
N GLN A 648 -59.69 14.56 22.68
CA GLN A 648 -58.41 14.21 23.31
C GLN A 648 -57.69 13.13 22.49
N SER A 649 -56.45 13.41 22.10
CA SER A 649 -55.64 12.53 21.25
C SER A 649 -54.14 12.69 21.56
N ILE A 650 -53.28 12.08 20.76
CA ILE A 650 -51.82 12.30 20.80
C ILE A 650 -51.40 12.80 19.44
N TRP A 651 -50.66 13.91 19.41
CA TRP A 651 -49.97 14.34 18.21
C TRP A 651 -48.68 13.54 18.04
N HIS A 652 -48.60 12.80 16.94
CA HIS A 652 -47.41 12.12 16.49
C HIS A 652 -46.72 13.00 15.44
N GLY A 653 -45.74 13.77 15.91
CA GLY A 653 -45.01 14.75 15.11
C GLY A 653 -43.72 14.20 14.54
#